data_AF-A0AAP0GLW5-F1
#
_entry.id   AF-A0AAP0GLW5-F1
#
_cell.length_a   1.000
_cell.length_b   1.000
_cell.length_c   1.000
_cell.angle_alpha   90.00
_cell.angle_beta   90.00
_cell.angle_gamma   90.00
#
_symmetry.space_group_name_H-M   'P 1'
#
loop_
_entity.id
_entity.type
_entity.pdbx_description
1 polymer ?
#
loop_
_entity_poly.entity_id
_entity_poly.type
_entity_poly.pdbx_seq_one_letter_code
_entity_poly.pdbx_strand_id
1 'polypeptide(L)'
;MASEQLMRDGGSGPRYVKMQSEPSSFFSLQTPPEPSRIFDELPKATIVEVSRHDAGDIISPVLLSYTIDFQYKQFKWQLEKKASHVFYLHFVLKKRAFIEEIHEKQEHVKEWLHNIGFMDHAAVVHDDDDEPDDDVSPGHNDGSVRNRDVPSRAALPMIRPPLGRQHSMSDRAKTAMQGYLNHFLGNLDIANSREVCRFMEASKLSFCPEYGSKHKEEYVFVKHLPKIPTNDDSRVCSVCPWFNCCNDNWQQVWAVLKPGFLALLKDPFDKEPLDIIVFDVLRSPHGTGEGPVSSGNRKITIRSRTKAKARTWVSAINDAGLRPLEGWCHPHRFGSFAPPRGLIDDDSEAQWFVDGRAAFDAIASAIEEAKSEIFMCGWWLCPDLYLRRPFHANASSRLDNLLEEKAKQGVQICILMYKELALALKINSFYSKKKLAALHENIRVLRYPDHFSSGVYLWSHHEKLVIVDYKVCFIGGLDLCFGRYDSYEHKVGDHPPMIWPGKDYYNPRESEPNSWEDTLKDELNREKYPRMPWHDVHCALWGPPCRDIARHFVQRWNYAKRNKAPNEQTIPLLMPHQHMVIPHYMGNGKEQDGKTENIDIPEAMKRQDSLPSFSAFQDIPLLIPQESDGQDTSTRHPKHNGPGKVPNAHGQPSRPPRAPFSFKKSKFEPLVSDMPMRGFVDEQGGSSVTNLHPPMKSCDKEWWESQERGNLVVSSDETGEVGPRVACRCQIVRSVSLWSAGTSQVEESIHNTYCSLIEKAKHLVYIENQFFISGLSGDDIIRNRVLESLYQRIILAHNENQCFRVIIVIPLLPGFQGGIDDGGAASVRAIMHWQYRTISRGPNSILHNLFDRIGPKVHDYISFYGLRAYGRISDDGLVASSPVYVHSKIMIVDDNTALVGSANINDRSLLGLRDSEIGVLIEDKEVVESYMGGNPYKAGKFASSLRLSLWSEHLGLHSNEINKIADPVIDSTYKDIWMETAQTNTMIYQDVFSCIPNDLIHSRASLRQCMSELKGKLGHTTIDLGIAPKKLESYQNGNIKSTPDPMARLEGVRGHLVSFPSDFMCKEDLRPVFKESEYYASPQVFH
;
A
#
# COMPACT_ATOMS: atom_id res chain seq x y z
N MET A 1 -8.64 54.73 -7.64
CA MET A 1 -9.08 56.11 -7.91
C MET A 1 -9.59 56.17 -9.34
N ALA A 2 -10.73 56.83 -9.53
CA ALA A 2 -11.31 57.30 -10.80
C ALA A 2 -10.29 58.18 -11.57
N SER A 3 -10.43 58.60 -12.82
CA SER A 3 -11.58 58.97 -13.68
C SER A 3 -10.96 59.23 -15.09
N GLU A 4 -11.62 58.91 -16.21
CA GLU A 4 -12.38 59.86 -17.08
C GLU A 4 -11.52 60.95 -17.76
N GLN A 5 -11.78 61.49 -18.95
CA GLN A 5 -12.81 61.40 -19.99
C GLN A 5 -12.30 62.37 -21.09
N LEU A 6 -12.70 62.17 -22.35
CA LEU A 6 -13.18 63.31 -23.15
C LEU A 6 -14.05 62.82 -24.32
N MET A 7 -15.29 63.29 -24.28
CA MET A 7 -16.39 63.13 -25.24
C MET A 7 -16.59 64.43 -26.03
N ARG A 8 -17.12 64.30 -27.27
CA ARG A 8 -18.26 65.04 -27.89
C ARG A 8 -18.11 65.08 -29.42
N ASP A 9 -19.15 65.11 -30.26
CA ASP A 9 -20.50 64.53 -30.25
C ASP A 9 -21.15 64.83 -31.63
N GLY A 10 -22.07 63.95 -32.09
CA GLY A 10 -23.15 64.21 -33.06
C GLY A 10 -22.83 64.16 -34.57
N GLY A 11 -23.56 63.46 -35.45
CA GLY A 11 -24.72 62.57 -35.32
C GLY A 11 -25.37 62.29 -36.70
N SER A 12 -25.86 61.07 -36.95
CA SER A 12 -27.13 60.74 -37.65
C SER A 12 -27.22 59.25 -38.08
N GLY A 13 -28.05 58.48 -37.34
CA GLY A 13 -28.88 57.35 -37.84
C GLY A 13 -28.23 55.98 -38.12
N PRO A 14 -28.50 54.92 -37.32
CA PRO A 14 -27.96 53.58 -37.54
C PRO A 14 -28.85 52.71 -38.45
N ARG A 15 -28.19 52.02 -39.39
CA ARG A 15 -28.76 50.89 -40.15
C ARG A 15 -28.88 49.67 -39.22
N TYR A 16 -30.10 49.14 -39.11
CA TYR A 16 -30.36 47.84 -38.47
C TYR A 16 -29.75 46.71 -39.32
N VAL A 17 -28.73 46.03 -38.79
CA VAL A 17 -28.24 44.74 -39.30
C VAL A 17 -28.62 43.67 -38.28
N LYS A 18 -29.39 42.68 -38.75
CA LYS A 18 -29.92 41.53 -38.01
C LYS A 18 -28.82 40.77 -37.27
N MET A 19 -29.01 40.55 -35.98
CA MET A 19 -28.39 39.45 -35.23
C MET A 19 -28.84 38.12 -35.86
N GLN A 20 -27.87 37.31 -36.28
CA GLN A 20 -28.07 35.87 -36.45
C GLN A 20 -27.95 35.20 -35.08
N SER A 21 -29.00 34.47 -34.73
CA SER A 21 -29.11 33.63 -33.55
C SER A 21 -28.19 32.41 -33.64
N GLU A 22 -27.59 32.08 -32.50
CA GLU A 22 -26.76 30.91 -32.25
C GLU A 22 -27.44 29.58 -32.67
N PRO A 23 -26.67 28.57 -33.12
CA PRO A 23 -27.24 27.31 -33.61
C PRO A 23 -27.81 26.50 -32.44
N SER A 24 -29.12 26.24 -32.53
CA SER A 24 -29.83 25.28 -31.71
C SER A 24 -29.20 23.89 -31.83
N SER A 25 -28.86 23.33 -30.67
CA SER A 25 -28.44 21.95 -30.44
C SER A 25 -29.18 20.94 -31.30
N PHE A 26 -28.43 20.18 -32.10
CA PHE A 26 -28.90 18.94 -32.72
C PHE A 26 -29.38 17.99 -31.62
N PHE A 27 -30.68 17.72 -31.59
CA PHE A 27 -31.23 16.58 -30.87
C PHE A 27 -30.73 15.30 -31.53
N SER A 28 -29.69 14.70 -30.97
CA SER A 28 -29.43 13.28 -31.17
C SER A 28 -30.63 12.53 -30.61
N LEU A 29 -31.41 11.89 -31.48
CA LEU A 29 -32.38 10.87 -31.10
C LEU A 29 -31.68 9.87 -30.16
N GLN A 30 -31.98 9.94 -28.88
CA GLN A 30 -31.58 8.92 -27.93
C GLN A 30 -32.30 7.64 -28.35
N THR A 31 -31.53 6.65 -28.82
CA THR A 31 -31.95 5.25 -28.75
C THR A 31 -32.49 4.99 -27.34
N PRO A 32 -33.67 4.35 -27.18
CA PRO A 32 -34.18 4.01 -25.85
C PRO A 32 -33.12 3.21 -25.09
N PRO A 33 -32.93 3.43 -23.78
CA PRO A 33 -31.93 2.69 -23.02
C PRO A 33 -32.21 1.19 -23.18
N GLU A 34 -31.21 0.43 -23.63
CA GLU A 34 -31.33 -1.02 -23.69
C GLU A 34 -31.86 -1.55 -22.34
N PRO A 35 -32.82 -2.49 -22.34
CA PRO A 35 -33.33 -3.04 -21.11
C PRO A 35 -32.16 -3.62 -20.31
N SER A 36 -32.01 -3.19 -19.05
CA SER A 36 -30.95 -3.68 -18.19
C SER A 36 -31.10 -5.20 -17.98
N ARG A 37 -30.27 -5.99 -18.66
CA ARG A 37 -30.24 -7.46 -18.54
C ARG A 37 -29.17 -7.89 -17.53
N ILE A 38 -29.41 -9.02 -16.85
CA ILE A 38 -28.47 -9.75 -15.99
C ILE A 38 -27.91 -10.98 -16.74
N PHE A 39 -28.76 -11.62 -17.54
CA PHE A 39 -28.43 -12.79 -18.35
C PHE A 39 -28.43 -12.40 -19.83
N ASP A 40 -27.31 -12.64 -20.50
CA ASP A 40 -27.18 -12.47 -21.95
C ASP A 40 -27.48 -13.79 -22.69
N GLU A 41 -27.35 -14.91 -21.96
CA GLU A 41 -27.64 -16.27 -22.42
C GLU A 41 -28.57 -16.97 -21.42
N LEU A 42 -29.30 -18.00 -21.85
CA LEU A 42 -30.24 -18.70 -20.98
C LEU A 42 -29.51 -19.46 -19.86
N PRO A 43 -29.81 -19.19 -18.57
CA PRO A 43 -29.29 -20.00 -17.49
C PRO A 43 -29.99 -21.36 -17.46
N LYS A 44 -29.29 -22.39 -16.98
CA LYS A 44 -29.83 -23.74 -16.80
C LYS A 44 -30.15 -23.96 -15.33
N ALA A 45 -31.16 -24.79 -15.04
CA ALA A 45 -31.44 -25.21 -13.68
C ALA A 45 -31.75 -26.70 -13.63
N THR A 46 -31.31 -27.39 -12.57
CA THR A 46 -31.50 -28.82 -12.37
C THR A 46 -31.99 -29.05 -10.94
N ILE A 47 -33.10 -29.78 -10.77
CA ILE A 47 -33.53 -30.21 -9.44
C ILE A 47 -32.65 -31.36 -8.99
N VAL A 48 -31.90 -31.16 -7.91
CA VAL A 48 -31.02 -32.18 -7.34
C VAL A 48 -31.81 -33.08 -6.41
N GLU A 49 -32.54 -32.45 -5.47
CA GLU A 49 -33.22 -33.14 -4.38
C GLU A 49 -34.60 -32.52 -4.10
N VAL A 50 -35.53 -33.35 -3.64
CA VAL A 50 -36.83 -32.91 -3.12
C VAL A 50 -37.00 -33.47 -1.72
N SER A 51 -36.98 -32.59 -0.72
CA SER A 51 -37.07 -32.94 0.69
C SER A 51 -38.41 -32.53 1.29
N ARG A 52 -38.77 -33.18 2.40
CA ARG A 52 -39.99 -32.94 3.17
C ARG A 52 -39.61 -32.81 4.64
N HIS A 53 -40.12 -31.79 5.33
CA HIS A 53 -39.91 -31.70 6.78
C HIS A 53 -40.80 -32.72 7.54
N ASP A 54 -40.18 -33.58 8.34
CA ASP A 54 -40.82 -34.44 9.36
C ASP A 54 -41.42 -33.57 10.50
N ALA A 55 -42.54 -33.86 11.16
CA ALA A 55 -43.64 -34.79 11.00
C ALA A 55 -44.85 -34.20 11.76
N GLY A 56 -46.07 -34.33 11.23
CA GLY A 56 -47.31 -33.94 11.91
C GLY A 56 -48.54 -33.90 11.00
N ASP A 57 -48.41 -33.26 9.83
CA ASP A 57 -49.53 -33.10 8.90
C ASP A 57 -49.34 -33.91 7.62
N ILE A 58 -50.06 -35.02 7.56
CA ILE A 58 -50.28 -35.79 6.34
C ILE A 58 -51.28 -34.96 5.51
N ILE A 59 -50.90 -34.54 4.30
CA ILE A 59 -51.70 -33.81 3.26
C ILE A 59 -51.41 -32.29 3.13
N SER A 60 -50.16 -31.88 2.82
CA SER A 60 -49.98 -30.58 2.14
C SER A 60 -48.75 -30.56 1.20
N PRO A 61 -48.94 -30.41 -0.13
CA PRO A 61 -47.84 -30.22 -1.10
C PRO A 61 -47.06 -28.91 -0.87
N VAL A 62 -47.58 -28.00 -0.04
CA VAL A 62 -46.92 -26.74 0.35
C VAL A 62 -45.68 -26.96 1.25
N LEU A 63 -45.49 -28.18 1.76
CA LEU A 63 -44.39 -28.57 2.65
C LEU A 63 -43.14 -29.11 1.93
N LEU A 64 -43.14 -29.18 0.59
CA LEU A 64 -41.98 -29.62 -0.18
C LEU A 64 -40.91 -28.52 -0.27
N SER A 65 -39.66 -28.91 -0.08
CA SER A 65 -38.46 -28.13 -0.38
C SER A 65 -37.76 -28.73 -1.59
N TYR A 66 -37.28 -27.87 -2.48
CA TYR A 66 -36.57 -28.24 -3.71
C TYR A 66 -35.16 -27.69 -3.65
N THR A 67 -34.17 -28.56 -3.78
CA THR A 67 -32.77 -28.18 -3.97
C THR A 67 -32.51 -28.04 -5.46
N ILE A 68 -32.19 -26.83 -5.90
CA ILE A 68 -32.06 -26.46 -7.32
C ILE A 68 -30.62 -26.02 -7.60
N ASP A 69 -29.96 -26.72 -8.51
CA ASP A 69 -28.67 -26.32 -9.07
C ASP A 69 -28.89 -25.42 -10.28
N PHE A 70 -28.47 -24.17 -10.19
CA PHE A 70 -28.43 -23.25 -11.31
C PHE A 70 -27.03 -23.23 -11.92
N GLN A 71 -26.97 -23.06 -13.24
CA GLN A 71 -25.75 -22.89 -14.01
C GLN A 71 -25.92 -21.76 -15.02
N TYR A 72 -24.97 -20.83 -15.04
CA TYR A 72 -24.89 -19.76 -16.02
C TYR A 72 -23.43 -19.49 -16.36
N LYS A 73 -23.06 -19.63 -17.64
CA LYS A 73 -21.65 -19.62 -18.10
C LYS A 73 -20.82 -20.56 -17.21
N GLN A 74 -19.73 -20.07 -16.61
CA GLN A 74 -18.88 -20.82 -15.68
C GLN A 74 -19.42 -20.91 -14.24
N PHE A 75 -20.46 -20.15 -13.90
CA PHE A 75 -20.97 -20.08 -12.53
C PHE A 75 -22.00 -21.17 -12.26
N LYS A 76 -21.84 -21.86 -11.13
CA LYS A 76 -22.81 -22.81 -10.59
C LYS A 76 -23.16 -22.42 -9.17
N TRP A 77 -24.44 -22.43 -8.83
CA TRP A 77 -24.89 -22.17 -7.45
C TRP A 77 -26.15 -22.97 -7.15
N GLN A 78 -26.26 -23.41 -5.90
CA GLN A 78 -27.37 -24.23 -5.43
C GLN A 78 -28.27 -23.41 -4.50
N LEU A 79 -29.59 -23.53 -4.68
CA LEU A 79 -30.57 -22.87 -3.82
C LEU A 79 -31.63 -23.87 -3.34
N GLU A 80 -32.00 -23.76 -2.08
CA GLU A 80 -33.17 -24.45 -1.54
C GLU A 80 -34.41 -23.54 -1.62
N LYS A 81 -35.45 -23.98 -2.32
CA LYS A 81 -36.72 -23.25 -2.46
C LYS A 81 -37.89 -24.10 -2.01
N LYS A 82 -38.74 -23.53 -1.15
CA LYS A 82 -40.03 -24.13 -0.78
C LYS A 82 -41.01 -24.05 -1.96
N ALA A 83 -41.92 -25.00 -2.05
CA ALA A 83 -43.02 -25.00 -3.03
C ALA A 83 -43.78 -23.66 -3.06
N SER A 84 -43.99 -23.04 -1.89
CA SER A 84 -44.61 -21.72 -1.75
C SER A 84 -43.89 -20.59 -2.49
N HIS A 85 -42.55 -20.65 -2.59
CA HIS A 85 -41.79 -19.66 -3.36
C HIS A 85 -42.04 -19.79 -4.86
N VAL A 86 -42.16 -21.03 -5.35
CA VAL A 86 -42.45 -21.30 -6.77
C VAL A 86 -43.89 -20.91 -7.11
N PHE A 87 -44.85 -21.17 -6.22
CA PHE A 87 -46.23 -20.70 -6.40
C PHE A 87 -46.32 -19.18 -6.46
N TYR A 88 -45.59 -18.49 -5.59
CA TYR A 88 -45.52 -17.04 -5.63
C TYR A 88 -44.93 -16.54 -6.96
N LEU A 89 -43.81 -17.13 -7.41
CA LEU A 89 -43.21 -16.77 -8.70
C LEU A 89 -44.20 -16.96 -9.86
N HIS A 90 -44.89 -18.11 -9.93
CA HIS A 90 -45.88 -18.39 -10.97
C HIS A 90 -47.00 -17.34 -10.99
N PHE A 91 -47.52 -16.98 -9.80
CA PHE A 91 -48.59 -15.99 -9.70
C PHE A 91 -48.15 -14.61 -10.16
N VAL A 92 -46.95 -14.15 -9.76
CA VAL A 92 -46.47 -12.82 -10.16
C VAL A 92 -46.18 -12.78 -11.66
N LEU A 93 -45.61 -13.84 -12.24
CA LEU A 93 -45.39 -13.91 -13.69
C LEU A 93 -46.70 -13.89 -14.49
N LYS A 94 -47.74 -14.57 -14.02
CA LYS A 94 -49.08 -14.47 -14.64
C LYS A 94 -49.67 -13.07 -14.54
N LYS A 95 -49.54 -12.43 -13.38
CA LYS A 95 -49.98 -11.05 -13.20
C LYS A 95 -49.25 -10.10 -14.16
N ARG A 96 -47.95 -10.31 -14.36
CA ARG A 96 -47.14 -9.56 -15.32
C ARG A 96 -47.66 -9.75 -16.75
N ALA A 97 -47.81 -10.99 -17.20
CA ALA A 97 -48.34 -11.30 -18.54
C ALA A 97 -49.70 -10.62 -18.78
N PHE A 98 -50.59 -10.63 -17.77
CA PHE A 98 -51.90 -9.96 -17.85
C PHE A 98 -51.80 -8.42 -17.93
N ILE A 99 -50.86 -7.81 -17.20
CA ILE A 99 -50.65 -6.35 -17.25
C ILE A 99 -50.03 -5.93 -18.59
N GLU A 100 -49.06 -6.70 -19.08
CA GLU A 100 -48.44 -6.47 -20.38
C GLU A 100 -49.46 -6.62 -21.51
N GLU A 101 -50.36 -7.60 -21.44
CA GLU A 101 -51.48 -7.76 -22.38
C GLU A 101 -52.42 -6.54 -22.36
N ILE A 102 -52.69 -5.96 -21.19
CA ILE A 102 -53.49 -4.73 -21.06
C ILE A 102 -52.76 -3.53 -21.66
N HIS A 103 -51.45 -3.40 -21.41
CA HIS A 103 -50.63 -2.33 -21.96
C HIS A 103 -50.52 -2.41 -23.48
N GLU A 104 -50.30 -3.60 -24.04
CA GLU A 104 -50.30 -3.81 -25.50
C GLU A 104 -51.66 -3.49 -26.11
N LYS A 105 -52.77 -3.87 -25.46
CA LYS A 105 -54.11 -3.47 -25.87
C LYS A 105 -54.33 -1.96 -25.78
N GLN A 106 -53.78 -1.29 -24.78
CA GLN A 106 -53.85 0.17 -24.66
C GLN A 106 -53.01 0.89 -25.72
N GLU A 107 -51.81 0.40 -26.02
CA GLU A 107 -50.97 0.94 -27.09
C GLU A 107 -51.57 0.69 -28.47
N HIS A 108 -52.13 -0.51 -28.73
CA HIS A 108 -52.92 -0.77 -29.94
C HIS A 108 -54.15 0.16 -30.03
N VAL A 109 -54.80 0.48 -28.91
CA VAL A 109 -55.92 1.46 -28.88
C VAL A 109 -55.42 2.87 -29.13
N LYS A 110 -54.23 3.25 -28.64
CA LYS A 110 -53.60 4.55 -28.95
C LYS A 110 -53.18 4.66 -30.41
N GLU A 111 -52.55 3.63 -30.99
CA GLU A 111 -52.23 3.56 -32.42
C GLU A 111 -53.49 3.55 -33.28
N TRP A 112 -54.53 2.85 -32.85
CA TRP A 112 -55.84 2.88 -33.52
C TRP A 112 -56.50 4.26 -33.45
N LEU A 113 -56.42 4.96 -32.31
CA LEU A 113 -56.89 6.34 -32.16
C LEU A 113 -56.06 7.34 -32.99
N HIS A 114 -54.75 7.10 -33.12
CA HIS A 114 -53.84 7.87 -33.97
C HIS A 114 -54.18 7.68 -35.46
N ASN A 115 -54.42 6.43 -35.89
CA ASN A 115 -54.78 6.10 -37.27
C ASN A 115 -56.20 6.53 -37.68
N ILE A 116 -57.08 6.89 -36.73
CA ILE A 116 -58.43 7.40 -36.98
C ILE A 116 -58.48 8.94 -36.95
N GLY A 117 -57.34 9.62 -36.79
CA GLY A 117 -57.24 11.07 -36.97
C GLY A 117 -57.93 11.90 -35.88
N PHE A 118 -58.09 11.36 -34.66
CA PHE A 118 -58.70 12.11 -33.55
C PHE A 118 -57.73 12.93 -32.71
N MET A 119 -56.46 12.98 -33.10
CA MET A 119 -55.50 13.95 -32.57
C MET A 119 -54.71 14.54 -33.72
N ASP A 120 -55.10 15.74 -34.14
CA ASP A 120 -54.12 16.81 -34.33
C ASP A 120 -54.79 18.17 -34.36
N HIS A 121 -54.09 19.17 -33.82
CA HIS A 121 -53.78 20.40 -34.55
C HIS A 121 -52.65 21.17 -33.84
N ALA A 122 -51.44 21.04 -34.38
CA ALA A 122 -50.56 22.18 -34.56
C ALA A 122 -49.80 21.98 -35.89
N ALA A 123 -50.15 22.84 -36.85
CA ALA A 123 -49.77 22.90 -38.26
C ALA A 123 -48.28 22.64 -38.61
N VAL A 124 -48.04 22.12 -39.82
CA VAL A 124 -47.40 22.83 -40.96
C VAL A 124 -47.35 21.94 -42.22
N VAL A 125 -48.01 22.44 -43.27
CA VAL A 125 -47.69 22.47 -44.73
C VAL A 125 -47.32 21.18 -45.48
N HIS A 126 -48.18 20.86 -46.45
CA HIS A 126 -47.98 19.95 -47.59
C HIS A 126 -46.85 20.41 -48.52
N ASP A 127 -46.09 19.45 -49.05
CA ASP A 127 -45.80 19.37 -50.49
C ASP A 127 -45.83 17.89 -50.88
N ASP A 128 -46.64 17.59 -51.88
CA ASP A 128 -46.86 16.28 -52.49
C ASP A 128 -45.77 15.99 -53.54
N ASP A 129 -45.31 14.75 -53.62
CA ASP A 129 -44.88 14.14 -54.89
C ASP A 129 -45.21 12.63 -54.86
N ASP A 130 -45.95 12.22 -55.88
CA ASP A 130 -46.58 10.93 -56.12
C ASP A 130 -45.58 9.79 -56.47
N GLU A 131 -45.87 8.55 -56.03
CA GLU A 131 -46.24 7.41 -56.90
C GLU A 131 -46.36 6.07 -56.13
N PRO A 132 -47.10 5.06 -56.66
CA PRO A 132 -47.86 4.11 -55.87
C PRO A 132 -47.31 2.66 -55.81
N ASP A 133 -47.84 1.94 -54.83
CA ASP A 133 -48.07 0.49 -54.72
C ASP A 133 -46.89 -0.49 -54.91
N ASP A 134 -46.55 -1.18 -53.81
CA ASP A 134 -46.40 -2.63 -53.86
C ASP A 134 -46.92 -3.30 -52.58
N ASP A 135 -47.68 -4.35 -52.84
CA ASP A 135 -48.50 -5.21 -52.01
C ASP A 135 -47.77 -5.80 -50.77
N VAL A 136 -48.19 -5.46 -49.55
CA VAL A 136 -47.83 -6.24 -48.34
C VAL A 136 -49.05 -6.43 -47.46
N SER A 137 -49.54 -7.67 -47.47
CA SER A 137 -50.55 -8.18 -46.53
C SER A 137 -50.15 -7.91 -45.07
N PRO A 138 -51.09 -7.59 -44.16
CA PRO A 138 -50.77 -7.40 -42.75
C PRO A 138 -50.42 -8.76 -42.14
N GLY A 139 -49.13 -9.08 -42.10
CA GLY A 139 -48.60 -10.20 -41.33
C GLY A 139 -48.81 -9.89 -39.85
N HIS A 140 -49.81 -10.51 -39.24
CA HIS A 140 -49.91 -10.59 -37.79
C HIS A 140 -48.58 -11.07 -37.21
N ASN A 141 -47.93 -10.22 -36.42
CA ASN A 141 -46.72 -10.54 -35.67
C ASN A 141 -47.08 -11.45 -34.47
N ASP A 142 -47.58 -12.66 -34.75
CA ASP A 142 -48.03 -13.67 -33.79
C ASP A 142 -46.84 -14.36 -33.05
N GLY A 143 -45.60 -13.97 -33.38
CA GLY A 143 -44.38 -14.46 -32.75
C GLY A 143 -44.04 -13.81 -31.39
N SER A 144 -44.55 -12.60 -31.13
CA SER A 144 -44.25 -11.85 -29.89
C SER A 144 -45.03 -12.39 -28.67
N VAL A 145 -46.31 -12.72 -28.85
CA VAL A 145 -47.22 -13.13 -27.76
C VAL A 145 -46.86 -14.52 -27.23
N ARG A 146 -46.51 -15.46 -28.13
CA ARG A 146 -46.16 -16.84 -27.76
C ARG A 146 -44.89 -16.98 -26.93
N ASN A 147 -43.97 -16.01 -27.02
CA ASN A 147 -42.72 -16.06 -26.28
C ASN A 147 -42.86 -15.55 -24.82
N ARG A 148 -44.00 -14.97 -24.43
CA ARG A 148 -44.15 -14.30 -23.11
C ARG A 148 -45.08 -15.04 -22.14
N ASP A 149 -45.82 -16.03 -22.63
CA ASP A 149 -46.84 -16.74 -21.85
C ASP A 149 -46.25 -17.83 -20.94
N VAL A 150 -46.70 -17.88 -19.68
CA VAL A 150 -46.41 -18.98 -18.74
C VAL A 150 -47.60 -19.95 -18.69
N PRO A 151 -47.52 -21.15 -19.28
CA PRO A 151 -48.64 -22.08 -19.41
C PRO A 151 -49.18 -22.53 -18.04
N SER A 152 -50.49 -22.35 -17.84
CA SER A 152 -51.21 -22.85 -16.65
C SER A 152 -51.06 -24.36 -16.42
N ARG A 153 -50.79 -25.14 -17.48
CA ARG A 153 -50.55 -26.59 -17.43
C ARG A 153 -49.25 -26.98 -16.71
N ALA A 154 -48.26 -26.09 -16.62
CA ALA A 154 -46.99 -26.37 -15.95
C ALA A 154 -47.07 -26.32 -14.41
N ALA A 155 -48.06 -25.61 -13.84
CA ALA A 155 -48.23 -25.49 -12.39
C ALA A 155 -49.09 -26.61 -11.77
N LEU A 156 -49.99 -27.23 -12.52
CA LEU A 156 -50.92 -28.27 -12.03
C LEU A 156 -50.24 -29.50 -11.39
N PRO A 157 -49.16 -30.06 -11.97
CA PRO A 157 -48.46 -31.20 -11.37
C PRO A 157 -47.62 -30.84 -10.12
N MET A 158 -47.35 -29.55 -9.89
CA MET A 158 -46.77 -29.03 -8.63
C MET A 158 -47.78 -28.99 -7.48
N ILE A 159 -49.06 -28.80 -7.81
CA ILE A 159 -50.14 -28.55 -6.85
C ILE A 159 -50.71 -29.86 -6.30
N ARG A 160 -50.71 -30.95 -7.07
CA ARG A 160 -51.20 -32.28 -6.64
C ARG A 160 -50.46 -33.42 -7.36
N PRO A 161 -49.32 -33.91 -6.84
CA PRO A 161 -48.78 -35.18 -7.31
C PRO A 161 -49.80 -36.30 -6.97
N PRO A 162 -50.16 -37.18 -7.92
CA PRO A 162 -51.12 -38.26 -7.65
C PRO A 162 -50.60 -39.17 -6.53
N LEU A 163 -51.46 -39.43 -5.54
CA LEU A 163 -51.17 -40.18 -4.31
C LEU A 163 -50.54 -41.55 -4.64
N GLY A 164 -49.28 -41.74 -4.21
CA GLY A 164 -48.51 -42.98 -4.37
C GLY A 164 -47.43 -43.07 -3.30
N ARG A 165 -46.73 -44.22 -3.18
CA ARG A 165 -45.67 -44.45 -2.17
C ARG A 165 -44.65 -43.29 -2.14
N GLN A 166 -44.09 -43.01 -0.95
CA GLN A 166 -43.31 -41.79 -0.68
C GLN A 166 -42.19 -41.49 -1.69
N HIS A 167 -41.37 -42.47 -2.07
CA HIS A 167 -40.31 -42.27 -3.08
C HIS A 167 -40.86 -41.83 -4.45
N SER A 168 -42.03 -42.33 -4.88
CA SER A 168 -42.62 -41.94 -6.17
C SER A 168 -43.14 -40.51 -6.22
N MET A 169 -43.48 -39.89 -5.08
CA MET A 169 -43.98 -38.51 -5.07
C MET A 169 -42.85 -37.49 -5.20
N SER A 170 -41.72 -37.72 -4.54
CA SER A 170 -40.53 -36.87 -4.68
C SER A 170 -40.00 -36.89 -6.12
N ASP A 171 -39.96 -38.06 -6.76
CA ASP A 171 -39.53 -38.19 -8.17
C ASP A 171 -40.50 -37.50 -9.15
N ARG A 172 -41.80 -37.58 -8.90
CA ARG A 172 -42.82 -36.87 -9.69
C ARG A 172 -42.75 -35.37 -9.50
N ALA A 173 -42.59 -34.90 -8.25
CA ALA A 173 -42.42 -33.49 -7.94
C ALA A 173 -41.13 -32.94 -8.55
N LYS A 174 -40.04 -33.71 -8.49
CA LYS A 174 -38.76 -33.41 -9.15
C LYS A 174 -38.94 -33.21 -10.65
N THR A 175 -39.55 -34.20 -11.33
CA THR A 175 -39.77 -34.16 -12.80
C THR A 175 -40.64 -32.98 -13.21
N ALA A 176 -41.74 -32.76 -12.49
CA ALA A 176 -42.64 -31.66 -12.80
C ALA A 176 -42.00 -30.29 -12.54
N MET A 177 -41.19 -30.16 -11.48
CA MET A 177 -40.51 -28.91 -11.15
C MET A 177 -39.42 -28.62 -12.17
N GLN A 178 -38.70 -29.67 -12.61
CA GLN A 178 -37.74 -29.57 -13.70
C GLN A 178 -38.41 -29.09 -14.99
N GLY A 179 -39.57 -29.64 -15.33
CA GLY A 179 -40.37 -29.19 -16.48
C GLY A 179 -40.80 -27.72 -16.36
N TYR A 180 -41.18 -27.28 -15.16
CA TYR A 180 -41.49 -25.89 -14.87
C TYR A 180 -40.27 -24.97 -15.06
N LEU A 181 -39.12 -25.32 -14.46
CA LEU A 181 -37.85 -24.59 -14.59
C LEU A 181 -37.39 -24.46 -16.05
N ASN A 182 -37.38 -25.57 -16.79
CA ASN A 182 -36.97 -25.60 -18.19
C ASN A 182 -37.81 -24.68 -19.06
N HIS A 183 -39.10 -24.56 -18.74
CA HIS A 183 -40.00 -23.73 -19.53
C HIS A 183 -39.72 -22.23 -19.35
N PHE A 184 -39.57 -21.75 -18.10
CA PHE A 184 -39.35 -20.32 -17.89
C PHE A 184 -37.91 -19.88 -18.11
N LEU A 185 -36.93 -20.74 -17.85
CA LEU A 185 -35.52 -20.48 -18.19
C LEU A 185 -35.23 -20.70 -19.68
N GLY A 186 -36.21 -21.21 -20.44
CA GLY A 186 -36.15 -21.29 -21.90
C GLY A 186 -36.38 -19.95 -22.61
N ASN A 187 -36.71 -18.88 -21.87
CA ASN A 187 -36.97 -17.55 -22.42
C ASN A 187 -36.14 -16.47 -21.71
N LEU A 188 -35.41 -15.66 -22.50
CA LEU A 188 -34.44 -14.69 -21.97
C LEU A 188 -35.12 -13.47 -21.33
N ASP A 189 -36.26 -13.02 -21.85
CA ASP A 189 -37.01 -11.87 -21.30
C ASP A 189 -37.71 -12.23 -19.99
N ILE A 190 -38.13 -13.49 -19.84
CA ILE A 190 -38.65 -14.04 -18.58
C ILE A 190 -37.50 -14.26 -17.60
N ALA A 191 -36.38 -14.83 -18.04
CA ALA A 191 -35.19 -15.06 -17.20
C ALA A 191 -34.62 -13.75 -16.62
N ASN A 192 -34.71 -12.64 -17.37
CA ASN A 192 -34.30 -11.30 -16.95
C ASN A 192 -35.41 -10.50 -16.23
N SER A 193 -36.54 -11.10 -15.90
CA SER A 193 -37.56 -10.42 -15.09
C SER A 193 -37.08 -10.21 -13.65
N ARG A 194 -37.56 -9.14 -13.00
CA ARG A 194 -37.22 -8.86 -11.60
C ARG A 194 -37.61 -10.01 -10.68
N GLU A 195 -38.72 -10.65 -10.97
CA GLU A 195 -39.26 -11.76 -10.20
C GLU A 195 -38.40 -13.02 -10.31
N VAL A 196 -37.94 -13.34 -11.53
CA VAL A 196 -37.15 -14.54 -11.82
C VAL A 196 -35.72 -14.36 -11.34
N CYS A 197 -35.10 -13.20 -11.57
CA CYS A 197 -33.79 -12.87 -11.00
C CYS A 197 -33.83 -12.92 -9.46
N ARG A 198 -34.88 -12.39 -8.83
CA ARG A 198 -35.08 -12.51 -7.38
C ARG A 198 -35.26 -13.95 -6.92
N PHE A 199 -35.98 -14.78 -7.68
CA PHE A 199 -36.13 -16.20 -7.37
C PHE A 199 -34.79 -16.93 -7.45
N MET A 200 -33.97 -16.64 -8.46
CA MET A 200 -32.64 -17.20 -8.66
C MET A 200 -31.55 -16.57 -7.78
N GLU A 201 -31.90 -15.55 -6.98
CA GLU A 201 -30.96 -14.77 -6.16
C GLU A 201 -29.82 -14.19 -7.01
N ALA A 202 -30.16 -13.63 -8.17
CA ALA A 202 -29.22 -13.10 -9.16
C ALA A 202 -29.34 -11.57 -9.30
N SER A 203 -28.18 -10.92 -9.45
CA SER A 203 -27.98 -9.50 -9.71
C SER A 203 -26.91 -9.29 -10.77
N LYS A 204 -26.72 -8.05 -11.22
CA LYS A 204 -25.62 -7.71 -12.13
C LYS A 204 -24.24 -8.03 -11.56
N LEU A 205 -24.07 -8.00 -10.23
CA LEU A 205 -22.81 -8.33 -9.58
C LEU A 205 -22.60 -9.86 -9.39
N SER A 206 -23.66 -10.67 -9.53
CA SER A 206 -23.58 -12.12 -9.30
C SER A 206 -22.50 -12.78 -10.14
N PHE A 207 -22.43 -12.40 -11.42
CA PHE A 207 -21.65 -13.10 -12.45
C PHE A 207 -20.47 -12.28 -12.98
N CYS A 208 -20.05 -11.27 -12.23
CA CYS A 208 -18.79 -10.55 -12.42
C CYS A 208 -17.62 -11.40 -11.92
N PRO A 209 -16.85 -12.09 -12.79
CA PRO A 209 -15.73 -12.94 -12.36
C PRO A 209 -14.64 -12.14 -11.63
N GLU A 210 -14.48 -10.86 -11.94
CA GLU A 210 -13.52 -9.96 -11.30
C GLU A 210 -13.73 -9.82 -9.79
N TYR A 211 -14.93 -10.09 -9.26
CA TYR A 211 -15.26 -10.02 -7.83
C TYR A 211 -15.47 -11.39 -7.16
N GLY A 212 -15.18 -12.47 -7.88
CA GLY A 212 -15.14 -13.83 -7.35
C GLY A 212 -16.51 -14.52 -7.34
N SER A 213 -16.52 -15.71 -6.73
CA SER A 213 -17.69 -16.59 -6.71
C SER A 213 -18.92 -15.93 -6.12
N LYS A 214 -20.08 -16.30 -6.65
CA LYS A 214 -21.37 -15.90 -6.10
C LYS A 214 -21.63 -16.65 -4.80
N HIS A 215 -21.78 -15.94 -3.68
CA HIS A 215 -22.32 -16.51 -2.45
C HIS A 215 -23.83 -16.23 -2.35
N LYS A 216 -24.27 -15.61 -1.25
CA LYS A 216 -25.67 -15.37 -0.94
C LYS A 216 -26.15 -14.00 -1.41
N GLU A 217 -27.36 -13.92 -1.97
CA GLU A 217 -27.97 -12.64 -2.34
C GLU A 217 -29.46 -12.63 -2.02
N GLU A 218 -29.95 -11.57 -1.38
CA GLU A 218 -31.39 -11.32 -1.25
C GLU A 218 -31.67 -9.89 -0.78
N TYR A 219 -32.94 -9.48 -0.85
CA TYR A 219 -33.37 -8.26 -0.19
C TYR A 219 -33.27 -8.36 1.33
N VAL A 220 -32.58 -7.39 1.91
CA VAL A 220 -32.44 -7.19 3.35
C VAL A 220 -32.84 -5.76 3.71
N PHE A 221 -33.07 -5.51 5.00
CA PHE A 221 -33.26 -4.16 5.50
C PHE A 221 -31.99 -3.69 6.20
N VAL A 222 -31.56 -2.46 5.90
CA VAL A 222 -30.42 -1.79 6.53
C VAL A 222 -30.84 -0.42 7.06
N LYS A 223 -30.14 0.08 8.09
CA LYS A 223 -30.51 1.35 8.77
C LYS A 223 -29.51 2.48 8.56
N HIS A 224 -28.30 2.17 8.09
CA HIS A 224 -27.19 3.14 8.02
C HIS A 224 -27.15 3.95 6.72
N LEU A 225 -27.98 3.61 5.73
CA LEU A 225 -28.05 4.32 4.46
C LEU A 225 -29.03 5.51 4.53
N PRO A 226 -28.76 6.61 3.80
CA PRO A 226 -29.73 7.68 3.63
C PRO A 226 -31.02 7.18 2.95
N LYS A 227 -32.19 7.71 3.34
CA LYS A 227 -33.46 7.38 2.68
C LYS A 227 -33.38 7.77 1.19
N ILE A 228 -33.53 6.79 0.30
CA ILE A 228 -33.66 7.06 -1.13
C ILE A 228 -35.07 7.63 -1.35
N PRO A 229 -35.22 8.80 -1.98
CA PRO A 229 -36.54 9.34 -2.30
C PRO A 229 -37.29 8.34 -3.18
N THR A 230 -38.48 7.93 -2.75
CA THR A 230 -39.42 7.20 -3.58
C THR A 230 -40.47 8.17 -4.11
N ASN A 231 -40.82 8.10 -5.39
CA ASN A 231 -41.85 8.94 -6.05
C ASN A 231 -43.28 8.83 -5.44
N ASP A 232 -43.43 8.13 -4.31
CA ASP A 232 -44.72 7.78 -3.70
C ASP A 232 -44.85 8.26 -2.23
N ASP A 233 -44.05 9.25 -1.82
CA ASP A 233 -44.12 9.90 -0.49
C ASP A 233 -45.36 10.80 -0.30
N SER A 234 -46.47 10.51 -0.99
CA SER A 234 -47.77 11.19 -0.80
C SER A 234 -48.68 10.50 0.22
N ARG A 235 -48.29 9.35 0.78
CA ARG A 235 -49.08 8.64 1.81
C ARG A 235 -48.50 8.84 3.22
N VAL A 236 -48.56 10.07 3.70
CA VAL A 236 -48.38 10.36 5.12
C VAL A 236 -49.59 9.81 5.88
N CYS A 237 -49.33 8.99 6.90
CA CYS A 237 -50.33 8.48 7.84
C CYS A 237 -51.06 9.67 8.50
N SER A 238 -52.34 9.87 8.17
CA SER A 238 -53.18 10.96 8.67
C SER A 238 -53.72 10.72 10.10
N VAL A 239 -53.20 9.73 10.82
CA VAL A 239 -53.70 9.35 12.15
C VAL A 239 -52.53 9.04 13.09
N CYS A 240 -51.84 10.08 13.60
CA CYS A 240 -51.19 10.15 14.93
C CYS A 240 -50.16 11.29 14.98
N PRO A 241 -50.51 12.50 15.47
CA PRO A 241 -49.54 13.57 15.69
C PRO A 241 -48.88 13.53 17.09
N TRP A 242 -49.35 12.67 18.01
CA TRP A 242 -48.97 12.71 19.44
C TRP A 242 -48.06 11.59 19.91
N PHE A 243 -47.72 10.65 19.03
CA PHE A 243 -46.71 9.63 19.29
C PHE A 243 -45.73 9.64 18.12
N ASN A 244 -44.49 10.06 18.40
CA ASN A 244 -43.38 10.09 17.45
C ASN A 244 -42.87 8.65 17.15
N CYS A 245 -43.79 7.73 16.82
CA CYS A 245 -43.58 6.27 16.87
C CYS A 245 -43.18 5.62 15.53
N CYS A 246 -43.01 6.36 14.44
CA CYS A 246 -42.71 5.79 13.13
C CYS A 246 -41.61 6.55 12.38
N ASN A 247 -40.51 6.89 13.06
CA ASN A 247 -39.29 7.34 12.37
C ASN A 247 -38.31 6.16 12.23
N ASP A 248 -38.78 5.10 11.57
CA ASP A 248 -37.95 3.92 11.33
C ASP A 248 -37.15 4.11 10.04
N ASN A 249 -35.81 4.18 10.18
CA ASN A 249 -34.88 4.42 9.06
C ASN A 249 -34.46 3.12 8.35
N TRP A 250 -35.23 2.03 8.49
CA TRP A 250 -34.95 0.82 7.73
C TRP A 250 -35.28 1.00 6.25
N GLN A 251 -34.30 0.69 5.43
CA GLN A 251 -34.41 0.71 3.98
C GLN A 251 -34.20 -0.69 3.42
N GLN A 252 -35.10 -1.10 2.53
CA GLN A 252 -34.94 -2.36 1.80
C GLN A 252 -33.90 -2.19 0.69
N VAL A 253 -32.88 -3.04 0.67
CA VAL A 253 -31.78 -3.05 -0.31
C VAL A 253 -31.47 -4.47 -0.74
N TRP A 254 -30.88 -4.64 -1.92
CA TRP A 254 -30.39 -5.93 -2.39
C TRP A 254 -28.97 -6.16 -1.90
N ALA A 255 -28.77 -7.15 -1.01
CA ALA A 255 -27.45 -7.50 -0.50
C ALA A 255 -26.80 -8.57 -1.37
N VAL A 256 -25.53 -8.37 -1.72
CA VAL A 256 -24.71 -9.28 -2.51
C VAL A 256 -23.50 -9.69 -1.69
N LEU A 257 -23.46 -10.94 -1.23
CA LEU A 257 -22.30 -11.50 -0.54
C LEU A 257 -21.31 -12.06 -1.55
N LYS A 258 -20.06 -11.62 -1.42
CA LYS A 258 -18.91 -12.09 -2.19
C LYS A 258 -17.83 -12.61 -1.23
N PRO A 259 -16.76 -13.25 -1.73
CA PRO A 259 -15.60 -13.55 -0.90
C PRO A 259 -15.06 -12.26 -0.27
N GLY A 260 -14.95 -12.21 1.05
CA GLY A 260 -14.31 -11.11 1.76
C GLY A 260 -15.02 -9.73 1.77
N PHE A 261 -16.21 -9.57 1.18
CA PHE A 261 -17.01 -8.34 1.29
C PHE A 261 -18.52 -8.55 1.06
N LEU A 262 -19.31 -7.56 1.50
CA LEU A 262 -20.76 -7.46 1.29
C LEU A 262 -21.10 -6.16 0.56
N ALA A 263 -21.67 -6.25 -0.64
CA ALA A 263 -22.17 -5.09 -1.39
C ALA A 263 -23.68 -4.91 -1.20
N LEU A 264 -24.13 -3.65 -1.17
CA LEU A 264 -25.54 -3.29 -1.07
C LEU A 264 -25.95 -2.50 -2.32
N LEU A 265 -26.97 -2.97 -3.04
CA LEU A 265 -27.55 -2.32 -4.22
C LEU A 265 -28.94 -1.80 -3.91
N LYS A 266 -29.39 -0.75 -4.59
CA LYS A 266 -30.79 -0.30 -4.51
C LYS A 266 -31.70 -1.36 -5.15
N ASP A 267 -31.30 -1.88 -6.31
CA ASP A 267 -31.99 -2.92 -7.05
C ASP A 267 -30.99 -3.92 -7.68
N PRO A 268 -31.31 -5.22 -7.86
CA PRO A 268 -30.40 -6.20 -8.46
C PRO A 268 -29.95 -5.85 -9.90
N PHE A 269 -30.64 -4.94 -10.59
CA PHE A 269 -30.28 -4.49 -11.94
C PHE A 269 -29.41 -3.23 -11.95
N ASP A 270 -29.10 -2.66 -10.78
CA ASP A 270 -28.18 -1.52 -10.66
C ASP A 270 -26.73 -1.98 -10.78
N LYS A 271 -25.90 -1.18 -11.44
CA LYS A 271 -24.45 -1.43 -11.56
C LYS A 271 -23.67 -0.86 -10.37
N GLU A 272 -24.18 0.22 -9.76
CA GLU A 272 -23.46 0.95 -8.72
C GLU A 272 -23.92 0.53 -7.31
N PRO A 273 -22.99 0.15 -6.41
CA PRO A 273 -23.32 -0.15 -5.03
C PRO A 273 -23.63 1.11 -4.23
N LEU A 274 -24.66 1.03 -3.39
CA LEU A 274 -24.96 1.99 -2.33
C LEU A 274 -23.90 1.94 -1.22
N ASP A 275 -23.36 0.75 -0.92
CA ASP A 275 -22.29 0.56 0.06
C ASP A 275 -21.52 -0.75 -0.18
N ILE A 276 -20.26 -0.82 0.25
CA ILE A 276 -19.36 -1.99 0.12
C ILE A 276 -18.63 -2.28 1.43
N ILE A 277 -19.05 -3.28 2.16
CA ILE A 277 -18.51 -3.61 3.48
C ILE A 277 -17.40 -4.65 3.30
N VAL A 278 -16.15 -4.21 3.35
CA VAL A 278 -14.97 -5.08 3.28
C VAL A 278 -14.78 -5.76 4.65
N PHE A 279 -14.64 -7.08 4.70
CA PHE A 279 -14.48 -7.79 5.96
C PHE A 279 -13.05 -7.65 6.48
N ASP A 280 -12.90 -7.13 7.69
CA ASP A 280 -11.61 -6.81 8.33
C ASP A 280 -11.45 -7.45 9.71
N VAL A 281 -12.48 -7.41 10.57
CA VAL A 281 -12.51 -8.11 11.87
C VAL A 281 -13.93 -8.58 12.15
N LEU A 282 -14.14 -9.89 12.27
CA LEU A 282 -15.43 -10.45 12.67
C LEU A 282 -15.42 -10.81 14.16
N ARG A 283 -16.34 -10.23 14.94
CA ARG A 283 -16.48 -10.48 16.38
C ARG A 283 -17.22 -11.81 16.62
N SER A 284 -16.79 -12.58 17.63
CA SER A 284 -17.47 -13.81 18.05
C SER A 284 -18.96 -13.56 18.42
N PRO A 285 -19.89 -14.45 18.03
CA PRO A 285 -21.33 -14.24 18.20
C PRO A 285 -21.78 -14.51 19.64
N HIS A 286 -21.72 -13.49 20.50
CA HIS A 286 -22.49 -13.48 21.74
C HIS A 286 -23.65 -12.46 21.64
N GLY A 287 -24.85 -12.92 21.27
CA GLY A 287 -26.08 -12.11 21.41
C GLY A 287 -27.23 -12.40 20.42
N THR A 288 -28.33 -12.92 20.97
CA THR A 288 -29.73 -12.92 20.51
C THR A 288 -30.09 -12.41 19.09
N GLY A 289 -30.32 -13.34 18.15
CA GLY A 289 -31.39 -13.30 17.13
C GLY A 289 -31.44 -12.20 16.05
N GLU A 290 -30.69 -11.12 16.22
CA GLU A 290 -30.37 -10.07 15.25
C GLU A 290 -28.88 -10.23 14.95
N GLY A 291 -28.51 -10.39 13.68
CA GLY A 291 -27.12 -10.63 13.30
C GLY A 291 -26.37 -9.33 13.04
N PRO A 292 -25.54 -8.83 13.96
CA PRO A 292 -24.64 -7.74 13.62
C PRO A 292 -23.56 -8.27 12.68
N VAL A 293 -23.46 -7.70 11.48
CA VAL A 293 -22.24 -7.80 10.69
C VAL A 293 -21.38 -6.63 11.13
N SER A 294 -20.30 -6.92 11.84
CA SER A 294 -19.34 -5.89 12.24
C SER A 294 -18.21 -5.82 11.22
N SER A 295 -17.99 -4.64 10.64
CA SER A 295 -16.73 -4.29 9.98
C SER A 295 -16.22 -3.02 10.67
N GLY A 296 -15.06 -3.13 11.29
CA GLY A 296 -14.56 -2.12 12.21
C GLY A 296 -15.59 -1.70 13.28
N ASN A 297 -15.78 -0.38 13.48
CA ASN A 297 -16.79 0.16 14.43
C ASN A 297 -18.23 0.13 13.91
N ARG A 298 -18.46 -0.33 12.68
CA ARG A 298 -19.81 -0.34 12.10
C ARG A 298 -20.52 -1.59 12.53
N LYS A 299 -21.49 -1.43 13.43
CA LYS A 299 -22.54 -2.44 13.63
C LYS A 299 -23.55 -2.26 12.51
N ILE A 300 -23.35 -2.97 11.41
CA ILE A 300 -24.32 -2.99 10.33
C ILE A 300 -25.36 -4.02 10.73
N THR A 301 -26.45 -3.53 11.30
CA THR A 301 -27.58 -4.38 11.63
C THR A 301 -28.31 -4.69 10.34
N ILE A 302 -28.22 -5.95 9.92
CA ILE A 302 -29.00 -6.47 8.80
C ILE A 302 -30.27 -7.08 9.38
N ARG A 303 -31.43 -6.59 8.95
CA ARG A 303 -32.72 -7.16 9.33
C ARG A 303 -33.28 -7.95 8.16
N SER A 304 -33.67 -9.19 8.43
CA SER A 304 -34.40 -10.02 7.47
C SER A 304 -35.87 -10.15 7.89
N ARG A 305 -36.72 -10.62 6.96
CA ARG A 305 -38.17 -10.79 7.19
C ARG A 305 -38.48 -11.79 8.30
N THR A 306 -37.60 -12.76 8.53
CA THR A 306 -37.76 -13.78 9.58
C THR A 306 -36.45 -14.00 10.33
N LYS A 307 -36.55 -14.44 11.59
CA LYS A 307 -35.37 -14.80 12.40
C LYS A 307 -34.55 -15.94 11.76
N ALA A 308 -35.22 -16.88 11.11
CA ALA A 308 -34.55 -17.98 10.40
C ALA A 308 -33.65 -17.45 9.27
N LYS A 309 -34.16 -16.55 8.43
CA LYS A 309 -33.36 -15.93 7.35
C LYS A 309 -32.20 -15.10 7.90
N ALA A 310 -32.41 -14.34 8.98
CA ALA A 310 -31.33 -13.60 9.64
C ALA A 310 -30.20 -14.54 10.08
N ARG A 311 -30.50 -15.70 10.67
CA ARG A 311 -29.50 -16.72 11.03
C ARG A 311 -28.75 -17.26 9.81
N THR A 312 -29.43 -17.50 8.69
CA THR A 312 -28.76 -17.95 7.45
C THR A 312 -27.79 -16.92 6.90
N TRP A 313 -28.10 -15.61 7.01
CA TRP A 313 -27.16 -14.54 6.63
C TRP A 313 -25.95 -14.49 7.53
N VAL A 314 -26.15 -14.59 8.85
CA VAL A 314 -25.04 -14.63 9.80
C VAL A 314 -24.13 -15.82 9.50
N SER A 315 -24.70 -17.00 9.28
CA SER A 315 -23.93 -18.19 8.89
C SER A 315 -23.15 -17.93 7.60
N ALA A 316 -23.82 -17.47 6.53
CA ALA A 316 -23.17 -17.24 5.24
C ALA A 316 -22.04 -16.20 5.31
N ILE A 317 -22.21 -15.13 6.09
CA ILE A 317 -21.19 -14.09 6.28
C ILE A 317 -20.02 -14.62 7.10
N ASN A 318 -20.30 -15.38 8.16
CA ASN A 318 -19.26 -16.06 8.93
C ASN A 318 -18.52 -17.08 8.06
N ASP A 319 -19.21 -17.85 7.22
CA ASP A 319 -18.59 -18.80 6.30
C ASP A 319 -17.74 -18.10 5.24
N ALA A 320 -18.19 -16.96 4.72
CA ALA A 320 -17.46 -16.17 3.72
C ALA A 320 -16.25 -15.41 4.29
N GLY A 321 -16.27 -15.04 5.57
CA GLY A 321 -15.21 -14.26 6.23
C GLY A 321 -14.25 -15.09 7.10
N LEU A 322 -14.75 -16.06 7.87
CA LEU A 322 -13.98 -16.79 8.88
C LEU A 322 -13.45 -18.15 8.40
N ARG A 323 -14.08 -18.77 7.40
CA ARG A 323 -13.74 -20.14 6.97
C ARG A 323 -12.37 -20.26 6.30
N PRO A 324 -11.91 -19.31 5.47
CA PRO A 324 -10.52 -19.33 5.02
C PRO A 324 -9.61 -19.03 6.21
N LEU A 325 -8.79 -20.00 6.64
CA LEU A 325 -7.81 -19.83 7.73
C LEU A 325 -6.82 -18.69 7.43
N GLU A 326 -6.52 -18.48 6.14
CA GLU A 326 -5.69 -17.39 5.64
C GLU A 326 -6.50 -16.13 5.26
N GLY A 327 -7.78 -16.08 5.63
CA GLY A 327 -8.64 -14.92 5.38
C GLY A 327 -8.20 -13.69 6.16
N TRP A 328 -8.50 -12.52 5.61
CA TRP A 328 -8.19 -11.19 6.20
C TRP A 328 -9.03 -10.83 7.44
N CYS A 329 -9.85 -11.75 7.94
CA CYS A 329 -10.66 -11.55 9.15
C CYS A 329 -9.96 -12.04 10.43
N HIS A 330 -8.79 -12.69 10.28
CA HIS A 330 -7.95 -13.16 11.38
C HIS A 330 -6.65 -12.36 11.42
N PRO A 331 -6.13 -12.00 12.60
CA PRO A 331 -4.78 -11.46 12.70
C PRO A 331 -3.76 -12.54 12.34
N HIS A 332 -2.80 -12.19 11.48
CA HIS A 332 -1.71 -13.06 11.04
C HIS A 332 -0.45 -12.81 11.86
N ARG A 333 0.70 -13.35 11.43
CA ARG A 333 2.02 -13.11 12.05
C ARG A 333 2.21 -11.60 12.32
N PHE A 334 2.66 -11.27 13.53
CA PHE A 334 2.80 -9.90 14.07
C PHE A 334 1.49 -9.12 14.30
N GLY A 335 0.34 -9.78 14.19
CA GLY A 335 -0.97 -9.12 14.23
C GLY A 335 -1.34 -8.40 12.93
N SER A 336 -0.66 -8.71 11.82
CA SER A 336 -0.95 -8.09 10.52
C SER A 336 -2.31 -8.54 9.97
N PHE A 337 -2.99 -7.65 9.25
CA PHE A 337 -4.17 -8.02 8.44
C PHE A 337 -3.84 -8.95 7.27
N ALA A 338 -2.57 -8.97 6.83
CA ALA A 338 -2.12 -9.75 5.68
C ALA A 338 -1.30 -10.97 6.13
N PRO A 339 -1.58 -12.16 5.56
CA PRO A 339 -0.76 -13.34 5.80
C PRO A 339 0.62 -13.21 5.10
N PRO A 340 1.62 -13.98 5.53
CA PRO A 340 2.85 -14.16 4.75
C PRO A 340 2.54 -14.75 3.36
N ARG A 341 3.12 -14.16 2.32
CA ARG A 341 3.04 -14.58 0.91
C ARG A 341 4.36 -15.18 0.45
N GLY A 342 4.37 -15.89 -0.67
CA GLY A 342 5.56 -16.60 -1.13
C GLY A 342 5.86 -17.84 -0.28
N LEU A 343 4.88 -18.42 0.43
CA LEU A 343 5.10 -19.72 1.08
C LEU A 343 5.10 -20.88 0.08
N ILE A 344 4.42 -20.68 -1.04
CA ILE A 344 4.42 -21.52 -2.23
C ILE A 344 4.98 -20.73 -3.42
N ASP A 345 5.06 -21.34 -4.59
CA ASP A 345 5.38 -20.64 -5.84
C ASP A 345 4.11 -19.93 -6.34
N ASP A 346 3.93 -18.70 -5.85
CA ASP A 346 2.78 -17.81 -6.12
C ASP A 346 3.19 -16.51 -6.84
N ASP A 347 4.39 -16.48 -7.43
CA ASP A 347 4.99 -15.31 -8.10
C ASP A 347 5.17 -14.08 -7.16
N SER A 348 5.30 -14.30 -5.85
CA SER A 348 5.70 -13.24 -4.90
C SER A 348 7.17 -12.86 -5.10
N GLU A 349 7.39 -11.68 -5.65
CA GLU A 349 8.72 -11.14 -5.92
C GLU A 349 8.85 -9.73 -5.36
N ALA A 350 10.09 -9.34 -5.07
CA ALA A 350 10.44 -8.01 -4.59
C ALA A 350 11.68 -7.47 -5.32
N GLN A 351 11.75 -6.15 -5.46
CA GLN A 351 12.91 -5.44 -5.99
C GLN A 351 13.07 -4.11 -5.25
N TRP A 352 14.27 -3.83 -4.73
CA TRP A 352 14.57 -2.58 -4.04
C TRP A 352 15.11 -1.51 -5.00
N PHE A 353 14.92 -0.25 -4.61
CA PHE A 353 15.45 0.95 -5.26
C PHE A 353 16.05 1.86 -4.19
N VAL A 354 17.29 2.27 -4.38
CA VAL A 354 17.95 3.30 -3.57
C VAL A 354 17.81 4.64 -4.31
N ASP A 355 17.39 5.66 -3.58
CA ASP A 355 17.12 7.01 -4.04
C ASP A 355 15.97 7.18 -5.05
N GLY A 356 15.61 8.46 -5.26
CA GLY A 356 14.48 8.86 -6.08
C GLY A 356 14.65 8.63 -7.58
N ARG A 357 15.87 8.69 -8.12
CA ARG A 357 16.13 8.52 -9.57
C ARG A 357 15.64 7.17 -10.06
N ALA A 358 16.15 6.10 -9.45
CA ALA A 358 15.82 4.73 -9.81
C ALA A 358 14.33 4.41 -9.55
N ALA A 359 13.82 4.79 -8.37
CA ALA A 359 12.44 4.54 -8.01
C ALA A 359 11.45 5.28 -8.91
N PHE A 360 11.68 6.55 -9.22
CA PHE A 360 10.77 7.35 -10.04
C PHE A 360 10.80 6.93 -11.51
N ASP A 361 11.94 6.50 -12.03
CA ASP A 361 12.02 5.92 -13.37
C ASP A 361 11.20 4.62 -13.49
N ALA A 362 11.31 3.73 -12.50
CA ALA A 362 10.51 2.51 -12.45
C ALA A 362 9.00 2.79 -12.31
N ILE A 363 8.62 3.78 -11.49
CA ILE A 363 7.23 4.22 -11.34
C ILE A 363 6.69 4.82 -12.64
N ALA A 364 7.47 5.66 -13.33
CA ALA A 364 7.08 6.25 -14.61
C ALA A 364 6.81 5.15 -15.65
N SER A 365 7.71 4.18 -15.75
CA SER A 365 7.60 3.04 -16.67
C SER A 365 6.35 2.20 -16.38
N ALA A 366 6.07 1.93 -15.10
CA ALA A 366 4.86 1.21 -14.71
C ALA A 366 3.57 1.99 -15.06
N ILE A 367 3.54 3.31 -14.85
CA ILE A 367 2.39 4.15 -15.21
C ILE A 367 2.16 4.13 -16.73
N GLU A 368 3.22 4.24 -17.54
CA GLU A 368 3.16 4.18 -19.01
C GLU A 368 2.54 2.85 -19.48
N GLU A 369 2.86 1.75 -18.82
CA GLU A 369 2.35 0.41 -19.14
C GLU A 369 0.91 0.16 -18.70
N ALA A 370 0.37 0.93 -17.73
CA ALA A 370 -0.94 0.71 -17.13
C ALA A 370 -2.08 0.55 -18.15
N LYS A 371 -3.00 -0.39 -17.93
CA LYS A 371 -4.11 -0.70 -18.86
C LYS A 371 -5.49 -0.56 -18.24
N SER A 372 -5.61 -0.60 -16.92
CA SER A 372 -6.89 -0.64 -16.23
C SER A 372 -6.98 0.39 -15.10
N GLU A 373 -6.13 0.29 -14.09
CA GLU A 373 -6.30 1.06 -12.85
C GLU A 373 -4.95 1.48 -12.26
N ILE A 374 -4.89 2.72 -11.77
CA ILE A 374 -3.76 3.26 -11.02
C ILE A 374 -4.28 3.78 -9.68
N PHE A 375 -3.77 3.25 -8.58
CA PHE A 375 -4.05 3.74 -7.23
C PHE A 375 -2.83 4.40 -6.62
N MET A 376 -3.03 5.57 -6.00
CA MET A 376 -1.93 6.34 -5.42
C MET A 376 -2.27 6.84 -4.02
N CYS A 377 -1.35 6.65 -3.07
CA CYS A 377 -1.37 7.31 -1.77
C CYS A 377 -0.10 8.14 -1.57
N GLY A 378 -0.24 9.28 -0.92
CA GLY A 378 0.90 10.09 -0.53
C GLY A 378 0.55 11.06 0.60
N TRP A 379 1.54 11.32 1.45
CA TRP A 379 1.51 12.40 2.41
C TRP A 379 1.56 13.75 1.68
N TRP A 380 2.35 13.83 0.61
CA TRP A 380 2.44 14.96 -0.28
C TRP A 380 2.61 14.49 -1.72
N LEU A 381 1.87 15.08 -2.67
CA LEU A 381 1.96 14.73 -4.09
C LEU A 381 1.99 16.03 -4.91
N CYS A 382 3.01 16.17 -5.77
CA CYS A 382 3.17 17.32 -6.67
C CYS A 382 2.88 16.88 -8.11
N PRO A 383 1.77 17.36 -8.73
CA PRO A 383 1.44 17.01 -10.12
C PRO A 383 2.54 17.41 -11.12
N ASP A 384 3.26 18.48 -10.81
CA ASP A 384 4.35 19.05 -11.62
C ASP A 384 5.70 18.32 -11.51
N LEU A 385 5.77 17.24 -10.72
CA LEU A 385 7.02 16.49 -10.55
C LEU A 385 7.42 15.77 -11.84
N TYR A 386 8.66 15.95 -12.29
CA TYR A 386 9.25 15.14 -13.36
C TYR A 386 9.83 13.85 -12.78
N LEU A 387 9.38 12.71 -13.26
CA LEU A 387 9.86 11.41 -12.78
C LEU A 387 11.21 11.00 -13.40
N ARG A 388 11.54 11.48 -14.61
CA ARG A 388 12.83 11.26 -15.27
C ARG A 388 13.57 12.58 -15.52
N ARG A 389 14.90 12.58 -15.42
CA ARG A 389 15.76 13.77 -15.61
C ARG A 389 16.91 13.46 -16.59
N PRO A 390 17.49 14.46 -17.29
CA PRO A 390 17.20 15.91 -17.24
C PRO A 390 15.78 16.26 -17.68
N PHE A 391 15.13 17.21 -16.99
CA PHE A 391 13.68 17.43 -17.13
C PHE A 391 13.30 18.04 -18.49
N HIS A 392 14.18 18.83 -19.11
CA HIS A 392 13.95 19.40 -20.44
C HIS A 392 13.84 18.34 -21.55
N ALA A 393 14.61 17.25 -21.44
CA ALA A 393 14.59 16.15 -22.41
C ALA A 393 13.46 15.15 -22.14
N ASN A 394 12.90 15.15 -20.92
CA ASN A 394 11.95 14.15 -20.44
C ASN A 394 10.61 14.80 -20.04
N ALA A 395 10.13 15.78 -20.81
CA ALA A 395 8.94 16.54 -20.46
C ALA A 395 7.65 15.70 -20.37
N SER A 396 7.58 14.60 -21.13
CA SER A 396 6.48 13.62 -21.04
C SER A 396 6.44 12.87 -19.72
N SER A 397 7.57 12.75 -19.01
CA SER A 397 7.66 12.06 -17.72
C SER A 397 7.13 12.88 -16.53
N ARG A 398 6.56 14.06 -16.77
CA ARG A 398 5.90 14.85 -15.72
C ARG A 398 4.64 14.13 -15.27
N LEU A 399 4.44 14.03 -13.96
CA LEU A 399 3.42 13.17 -13.37
C LEU A 399 2.00 13.49 -13.88
N ASP A 400 1.63 14.77 -13.96
CA ASP A 400 0.36 15.19 -14.52
C ASP A 400 0.16 14.74 -15.98
N ASN A 401 1.18 14.91 -16.83
CA ASN A 401 1.15 14.50 -18.24
C ASN A 401 0.96 12.98 -18.36
N LEU A 402 1.73 12.19 -17.61
CA LEU A 402 1.62 10.72 -17.60
C LEU A 402 0.20 10.28 -17.20
N LEU A 403 -0.32 10.81 -16.09
CA LEU A 403 -1.65 10.45 -15.61
C LEU A 403 -2.75 10.89 -16.59
N GLU A 404 -2.63 12.07 -17.21
CA GLU A 404 -3.57 12.55 -18.21
C GLU A 404 -3.59 11.65 -19.46
N GLU A 405 -2.41 11.25 -19.97
CA GLU A 405 -2.31 10.35 -21.11
C GLU A 405 -2.94 8.97 -20.82
N LYS A 406 -2.67 8.40 -19.64
CA LYS A 406 -3.27 7.12 -19.24
C LYS A 406 -4.77 7.24 -19.05
N ALA A 407 -5.25 8.34 -18.45
CA ALA A 407 -6.66 8.60 -18.27
C ALA A 407 -7.41 8.71 -19.61
N LYS A 408 -6.81 9.37 -20.61
CA LYS A 408 -7.33 9.44 -21.99
C LYS A 408 -7.38 8.07 -22.68
N GLN A 409 -6.50 7.14 -22.31
CA GLN A 409 -6.53 5.75 -22.77
C GLN A 409 -7.56 4.88 -22.02
N GLY A 410 -8.34 5.46 -21.11
CA GLY A 410 -9.40 4.76 -20.37
C GLY A 410 -9.00 4.23 -18.99
N VAL A 411 -7.73 4.39 -18.58
CA VAL A 411 -7.24 3.96 -17.27
C VAL A 411 -7.94 4.76 -16.16
N GLN A 412 -8.49 4.07 -15.16
CA GLN A 412 -9.09 4.70 -13.99
C GLN A 412 -8.02 5.02 -12.95
N ILE A 413 -7.97 6.28 -12.50
CA ILE A 413 -6.91 6.74 -11.60
C ILE A 413 -7.55 7.25 -10.30
N CYS A 414 -7.24 6.60 -9.19
CA CYS A 414 -7.75 6.97 -7.87
C CYS A 414 -6.60 7.40 -6.94
N ILE A 415 -6.66 8.62 -6.45
CA ILE A 415 -5.60 9.24 -5.64
C ILE A 415 -6.17 9.61 -4.27
N LEU A 416 -5.59 9.06 -3.21
CA LEU A 416 -5.94 9.37 -1.82
C LEU A 416 -4.78 10.10 -1.14
N MET A 417 -4.96 11.40 -0.92
CA MET A 417 -3.94 12.27 -0.31
C MET A 417 -4.26 12.58 1.15
N TYR A 418 -3.20 12.82 1.93
CA TYR A 418 -3.37 13.50 3.21
C TYR A 418 -3.94 14.91 3.00
N LYS A 419 -4.94 15.28 3.81
CA LYS A 419 -5.40 16.67 3.94
C LYS A 419 -4.69 17.30 5.12
N GLU A 420 -3.87 18.30 4.87
CA GLU A 420 -3.14 19.04 5.88
C GLU A 420 -3.98 20.08 6.64
N LEU A 421 -3.53 20.39 7.85
CA LEU A 421 -3.83 21.67 8.50
C LEU A 421 -2.98 22.77 7.86
N ALA A 422 -3.58 23.56 6.97
CA ALA A 422 -2.89 24.62 6.22
C ALA A 422 -2.19 25.68 7.08
N LEU A 423 -2.57 25.82 8.36
CA LEU A 423 -1.88 26.69 9.32
C LEU A 423 -0.54 26.12 9.81
N ALA A 424 -0.35 24.81 9.73
CA ALA A 424 0.81 24.10 10.25
C ALA A 424 1.73 23.53 9.16
N LEU A 425 1.20 23.23 7.98
CA LEU A 425 1.93 22.61 6.86
C LEU A 425 1.65 23.32 5.55
N LYS A 426 2.68 23.46 4.71
CA LYS A 426 2.63 24.21 3.44
C LYS A 426 2.43 23.34 2.19
N ILE A 427 2.27 22.02 2.33
CA ILE A 427 2.21 21.06 1.21
C ILE A 427 1.09 21.34 0.17
N ASN A 428 0.04 22.06 0.59
CA ASN A 428 -1.09 22.47 -0.24
C ASN A 428 -1.73 21.34 -1.05
N SER A 429 -2.24 20.30 -0.37
CA SER A 429 -2.91 19.20 -1.06
C SER A 429 -4.14 19.65 -1.86
N PHE A 430 -4.73 20.82 -1.53
CA PHE A 430 -5.84 21.39 -2.29
C PHE A 430 -5.42 21.79 -3.71
N TYR A 431 -4.24 22.40 -3.88
CA TYR A 431 -3.67 22.69 -5.20
C TYR A 431 -3.55 21.40 -6.03
N SER A 432 -2.92 20.36 -5.47
CA SER A 432 -2.73 19.08 -6.15
C SER A 432 -4.06 18.44 -6.54
N LYS A 433 -5.05 18.42 -5.62
CA LYS A 433 -6.41 17.94 -5.92
C LYS A 433 -7.01 18.71 -7.10
N LYS A 434 -6.99 20.05 -7.05
CA LYS A 434 -7.62 20.89 -8.07
C LYS A 434 -6.99 20.65 -9.44
N LYS A 435 -5.66 20.57 -9.51
CA LYS A 435 -4.94 20.37 -10.77
C LYS A 435 -5.20 18.98 -11.34
N LEU A 436 -5.03 17.92 -10.56
CA LEU A 436 -5.21 16.54 -11.02
C LEU A 436 -6.65 16.23 -11.44
N ALA A 437 -7.64 16.66 -10.64
CA ALA A 437 -9.04 16.43 -10.96
C ALA A 437 -9.53 17.21 -12.21
N ALA A 438 -8.79 18.24 -12.64
CA ALA A 438 -9.10 19.01 -13.84
C ALA A 438 -8.51 18.39 -15.13
N LEU A 439 -7.59 17.41 -15.03
CA LEU A 439 -6.94 16.80 -16.18
C LEU A 439 -7.89 15.91 -16.98
N HIS A 440 -8.65 15.03 -16.30
CA HIS A 440 -9.56 14.07 -16.95
C HIS A 440 -10.59 13.51 -15.96
N GLU A 441 -11.78 13.13 -16.43
CA GLU A 441 -12.86 12.56 -15.59
C GLU A 441 -12.52 11.20 -14.95
N ASN A 442 -11.58 10.47 -15.56
CA ASN A 442 -11.06 9.21 -15.03
C ASN A 442 -10.06 9.41 -13.87
N ILE A 443 -9.66 10.66 -13.57
CA ILE A 443 -8.77 10.99 -12.45
C ILE A 443 -9.60 11.49 -11.27
N ARG A 444 -9.62 10.70 -10.20
CA ARG A 444 -10.44 10.96 -9.01
C ARG A 444 -9.55 11.15 -7.80
N VAL A 445 -9.70 12.30 -7.14
CA VAL A 445 -8.82 12.69 -6.03
C VAL A 445 -9.60 12.96 -4.75
N LEU A 446 -9.30 12.18 -3.72
CA LEU A 446 -9.77 12.37 -2.36
C LEU A 446 -8.65 12.91 -1.46
N ARG A 447 -9.02 13.80 -0.54
CA ARG A 447 -8.12 14.27 0.53
C ARG A 447 -8.76 13.94 1.88
N TYR A 448 -8.06 13.32 2.81
CA TYR A 448 -8.62 12.96 4.13
C TYR A 448 -7.50 13.05 5.19
N PRO A 449 -7.78 13.34 6.48
CA PRO A 449 -9.06 13.56 7.16
C PRO A 449 -9.60 14.99 7.03
N ASP A 450 -10.91 15.18 7.22
CA ASP A 450 -11.46 16.52 7.49
C ASP A 450 -11.35 16.81 8.99
N HIS A 451 -10.35 17.60 9.38
CA HIS A 451 -9.97 17.79 10.79
C HIS A 451 -11.12 18.23 11.71
N PHE A 452 -11.92 19.21 11.30
CA PHE A 452 -13.02 19.72 12.13
C PHE A 452 -14.12 18.69 12.38
N SER A 453 -14.47 17.87 11.39
CA SER A 453 -15.53 16.87 11.50
C SER A 453 -15.03 15.56 12.09
N SER A 454 -13.76 15.21 11.91
CA SER A 454 -13.14 13.98 12.44
C SER A 454 -12.58 14.13 13.85
N GLY A 455 -12.28 15.36 14.30
CA GLY A 455 -11.57 15.62 15.55
C GLY A 455 -10.09 15.22 15.53
N VAL A 456 -9.55 14.84 14.36
CA VAL A 456 -8.15 14.45 14.18
C VAL A 456 -7.34 15.66 13.73
N TYR A 457 -6.53 16.22 14.63
CA TYR A 457 -5.75 17.43 14.35
C TYR A 457 -4.24 17.20 14.25
N LEU A 458 -3.70 16.09 14.79
CA LEU A 458 -2.25 15.90 14.94
C LEU A 458 -1.66 14.82 14.00
N TRP A 459 -2.49 13.90 13.54
CA TRP A 459 -2.06 12.71 12.82
C TRP A 459 -2.25 12.86 11.32
N SER A 460 -1.39 12.21 10.56
CA SER A 460 -1.43 12.21 9.10
C SER A 460 -1.58 10.82 8.49
N HIS A 461 -1.92 10.81 7.20
CA HIS A 461 -1.70 9.65 6.35
C HIS A 461 -0.32 9.75 5.76
N HIS A 462 0.55 8.80 6.10
CA HIS A 462 1.97 8.90 5.85
C HIS A 462 2.51 7.76 4.95
N GLU A 463 1.64 6.86 4.51
CA GLU A 463 1.93 5.88 3.47
C GLU A 463 2.17 6.52 2.09
N LYS A 464 3.16 6.00 1.35
CA LYS A 464 3.43 6.36 -0.03
C LYS A 464 3.31 5.11 -0.89
N LEU A 465 2.33 5.09 -1.78
CA LEU A 465 1.97 3.92 -2.59
C LEU A 465 1.67 4.32 -4.03
N VAL A 466 2.15 3.52 -4.97
CA VAL A 466 1.66 3.49 -6.35
C VAL A 466 1.34 2.05 -6.71
N ILE A 467 0.11 1.76 -7.11
CA ILE A 467 -0.33 0.42 -7.52
C ILE A 467 -0.81 0.51 -8.95
N VAL A 468 -0.27 -0.32 -9.83
CA VAL A 468 -0.65 -0.35 -11.25
C VAL A 468 -1.21 -1.72 -11.60
N ASP A 469 -2.47 -1.73 -12.07
CA ASP A 469 -3.22 -2.91 -12.55
C ASP A 469 -3.23 -4.11 -11.58
N TYR A 470 -2.93 -3.88 -10.28
CA TYR A 470 -2.70 -4.92 -9.27
C TYR A 470 -1.59 -5.91 -9.61
N LYS A 471 -0.72 -5.55 -10.56
CA LYS A 471 0.41 -6.37 -11.01
C LYS A 471 1.70 -5.96 -10.32
N VAL A 472 1.89 -4.65 -10.15
CA VAL A 472 3.05 -4.08 -9.48
C VAL A 472 2.60 -3.02 -8.48
N CYS A 473 3.21 -3.02 -7.30
CA CYS A 473 3.03 -1.99 -6.30
C CYS A 473 4.37 -1.48 -5.80
N PHE A 474 4.49 -0.15 -5.73
CA PHE A 474 5.62 0.58 -5.16
C PHE A 474 5.27 1.03 -3.74
N ILE A 475 6.17 0.77 -2.79
CA ILE A 475 6.04 1.04 -1.36
C ILE A 475 7.40 1.46 -0.76
N GLY A 476 7.42 2.46 0.12
CA GLY A 476 8.64 2.90 0.81
C GLY A 476 8.53 4.30 1.39
N GLY A 477 9.66 5.01 1.48
CA GLY A 477 9.75 6.35 2.05
C GLY A 477 9.51 7.51 1.07
N LEU A 478 9.60 7.27 -0.23
CA LEU A 478 9.46 8.30 -1.27
C LEU A 478 8.00 8.69 -1.58
N ASP A 479 7.67 9.95 -1.32
CA ASP A 479 6.48 10.61 -1.87
C ASP A 479 6.76 11.10 -3.30
N LEU A 480 5.75 11.09 -4.18
CA LEU A 480 5.84 11.71 -5.51
C LEU A 480 5.67 13.25 -5.40
N CYS A 481 6.65 13.89 -4.77
CA CYS A 481 6.68 15.33 -4.55
C CYS A 481 8.08 15.93 -4.69
N PHE A 482 8.16 17.26 -4.62
CA PHE A 482 9.42 17.98 -4.78
C PHE A 482 10.47 17.64 -3.72
N GLY A 483 11.73 17.68 -4.14
CA GLY A 483 12.91 17.44 -3.34
C GLY A 483 13.28 15.97 -3.14
N ARG A 484 12.45 15.02 -3.61
CA ARG A 484 12.67 13.58 -3.42
C ARG A 484 13.47 12.92 -4.55
N TYR A 485 13.52 13.54 -5.73
CA TYR A 485 14.38 13.05 -6.80
C TYR A 485 15.83 13.28 -6.39
N ASP A 486 16.62 12.22 -6.30
CA ASP A 486 18.07 12.28 -6.07
C ASP A 486 18.73 11.03 -6.67
N SER A 487 20.05 11.04 -6.73
CA SER A 487 20.88 9.89 -7.11
C SER A 487 22.00 9.71 -6.11
N TYR A 488 22.70 8.58 -6.18
CA TYR A 488 23.82 8.22 -5.30
C TYR A 488 24.92 9.30 -5.17
N GLU A 489 25.06 10.18 -6.17
CA GLU A 489 26.03 11.30 -6.14
C GLU A 489 25.67 12.38 -5.11
N HIS A 490 24.40 12.50 -4.73
CA HIS A 490 23.88 13.50 -3.79
C HIS A 490 24.37 14.93 -4.04
N LYS A 491 24.36 15.36 -5.31
CA LYS A 491 24.84 16.69 -5.72
C LYS A 491 24.11 17.81 -4.95
N VAL A 492 24.90 18.77 -4.49
CA VAL A 492 24.43 19.92 -3.70
C VAL A 492 24.11 21.17 -4.54
N GLY A 493 24.53 21.21 -5.81
CA GLY A 493 24.34 22.32 -6.75
C GLY A 493 23.73 21.89 -8.08
N ASP A 494 23.07 22.83 -8.77
CA ASP A 494 22.43 22.62 -10.08
C ASP A 494 22.15 23.99 -10.75
N HIS A 495 23.22 24.66 -11.19
CA HIS A 495 23.14 25.95 -11.88
C HIS A 495 23.99 25.93 -13.16
N PRO A 496 23.40 26.15 -14.36
CA PRO A 496 21.97 26.39 -14.61
C PRO A 496 21.08 25.18 -14.27
N PRO A 497 19.76 25.37 -14.07
CA PRO A 497 18.85 24.29 -13.67
C PRO A 497 18.74 23.21 -14.76
N MET A 498 19.28 22.02 -14.49
CA MET A 498 19.25 20.88 -15.42
C MET A 498 18.57 19.67 -14.82
N ILE A 499 18.82 19.41 -13.53
CA ILE A 499 18.31 18.23 -12.84
C ILE A 499 17.07 18.56 -12.03
N TRP A 500 17.06 19.62 -11.22
CA TRP A 500 15.95 19.96 -10.32
C TRP A 500 15.30 21.28 -10.74
N PRO A 501 14.14 21.30 -11.43
CA PRO A 501 13.50 22.54 -11.86
C PRO A 501 12.76 23.24 -10.71
N GLY A 502 12.88 24.57 -10.62
CA GLY A 502 12.05 25.40 -9.76
C GLY A 502 12.02 24.96 -8.30
N LYS A 503 10.80 24.68 -7.80
CA LYS A 503 10.55 24.23 -6.42
C LYS A 503 11.18 22.88 -6.07
N ASP A 504 11.63 22.12 -7.06
CA ASP A 504 12.32 20.85 -6.85
C ASP A 504 13.78 21.02 -6.41
N TYR A 505 14.38 22.19 -6.64
CA TYR A 505 15.64 22.58 -5.99
C TYR A 505 15.34 22.97 -4.54
N TYR A 506 15.35 21.94 -3.68
CA TYR A 506 14.70 21.98 -2.38
C TYR A 506 15.72 21.94 -1.23
N ASN A 507 15.57 22.86 -0.27
CA ASN A 507 16.24 22.79 1.02
C ASN A 507 15.28 23.34 2.10
N PRO A 508 14.54 22.47 2.82
CA PRO A 508 13.53 22.89 3.77
C PRO A 508 14.11 23.60 4.98
N ARG A 509 15.39 23.41 5.31
CA ARG A 509 16.07 24.12 6.40
C ARG A 509 16.11 25.62 6.12
N GLU A 510 16.40 25.97 4.88
CA GLU A 510 16.52 27.35 4.40
C GLU A 510 15.15 27.96 4.07
N SER A 511 14.38 27.31 3.19
CA SER A 511 13.04 27.76 2.84
C SER A 511 12.16 26.63 2.32
N GLU A 512 10.92 26.63 2.79
CA GLU A 512 9.86 25.78 2.23
C GLU A 512 9.06 26.54 1.17
N PRO A 513 8.58 25.86 0.10
CA PRO A 513 7.68 26.46 -0.87
C PRO A 513 6.47 27.15 -0.21
N ASN A 514 6.33 28.44 -0.49
CA ASN A 514 5.26 29.29 0.06
C ASN A 514 4.20 29.70 -0.99
N SER A 515 4.49 29.46 -2.28
CA SER A 515 3.59 29.73 -3.40
C SER A 515 3.60 28.57 -4.39
N TRP A 516 2.43 28.32 -4.98
CA TRP A 516 2.15 27.24 -5.94
C TRP A 516 1.66 27.78 -7.28
N GLU A 517 1.76 29.10 -7.48
CA GLU A 517 1.35 29.78 -8.72
C GLU A 517 2.31 29.47 -9.87
N ASP A 518 3.61 29.45 -9.59
CA ASP A 518 4.67 29.09 -10.53
C ASP A 518 5.63 28.07 -9.88
N THR A 519 5.49 26.82 -10.29
CA THR A 519 6.28 25.68 -9.78
C THR A 519 7.68 25.63 -10.36
N LEU A 520 7.93 26.30 -11.49
CA LEU A 520 9.25 26.38 -12.15
C LEU A 520 10.10 27.53 -11.59
N LYS A 521 9.50 28.42 -10.80
CA LYS A 521 10.25 29.45 -10.08
C LYS A 521 10.93 28.87 -8.85
N ASP A 522 12.25 29.05 -8.79
CA ASP A 522 13.07 28.64 -7.64
C ASP A 522 12.56 29.27 -6.33
N GLU A 523 12.60 28.49 -5.25
CA GLU A 523 12.41 29.00 -3.90
C GLU A 523 13.73 29.57 -3.33
N LEU A 524 14.86 29.02 -3.76
CA LEU A 524 16.19 29.34 -3.26
C LEU A 524 17.04 29.94 -4.37
N ASN A 525 17.90 30.89 -4.03
CA ASN A 525 18.91 31.38 -4.97
C ASN A 525 20.01 30.31 -5.14
N ARG A 526 20.02 29.65 -6.31
CA ARG A 526 20.97 28.60 -6.68
C ARG A 526 22.43 29.02 -6.68
N GLU A 527 22.77 30.31 -6.77
CA GLU A 527 24.17 30.74 -6.71
C GLU A 527 24.69 30.84 -5.27
N LYS A 528 23.78 30.83 -4.30
CA LYS A 528 24.09 31.09 -2.87
C LYS A 528 23.82 29.89 -1.98
N TYR A 529 22.73 29.17 -2.23
CA TYR A 529 22.25 28.13 -1.34
C TYR A 529 22.36 26.76 -2.02
N PRO A 530 23.01 25.78 -1.40
CA PRO A 530 22.95 24.40 -1.86
C PRO A 530 21.55 23.82 -1.62
N ARG A 531 21.12 22.90 -2.48
CA ARG A 531 19.99 22.04 -2.15
C ARG A 531 20.35 21.11 -0.98
N MET A 532 19.34 20.52 -0.36
CA MET A 532 19.53 19.43 0.59
C MET A 532 19.36 18.10 -0.14
N PRO A 533 20.42 17.28 -0.25
CA PRO A 533 20.30 15.92 -0.76
C PRO A 533 19.29 15.08 0.01
N TRP A 534 18.70 14.11 -0.67
CA TRP A 534 17.60 13.29 -0.17
C TRP A 534 17.92 11.82 -0.42
N HIS A 535 18.25 11.11 0.65
CA HIS A 535 18.53 9.68 0.62
C HIS A 535 17.31 8.90 1.10
N ASP A 536 16.86 7.92 0.32
CA ASP A 536 15.66 7.13 0.66
C ASP A 536 15.67 5.76 0.00
N VAL A 537 14.79 4.86 0.46
CA VAL A 537 14.64 3.52 -0.10
C VAL A 537 13.18 3.23 -0.44
N HIS A 538 12.97 2.62 -1.59
CA HIS A 538 11.68 2.16 -2.08
C HIS A 538 11.75 0.70 -2.54
N CYS A 539 10.60 0.05 -2.67
CA CYS A 539 10.50 -1.33 -3.11
C CYS A 539 9.32 -1.48 -4.08
N ALA A 540 9.50 -2.31 -5.12
CA ALA A 540 8.43 -2.81 -5.97
C ALA A 540 8.12 -4.27 -5.60
N LEU A 541 6.82 -4.60 -5.61
CA LEU A 541 6.31 -5.92 -5.29
C LEU A 541 5.39 -6.43 -6.40
N TRP A 542 5.52 -7.72 -6.71
CA TRP A 542 4.66 -8.46 -7.64
C TRP A 542 3.93 -9.60 -6.94
N GLY A 543 2.88 -10.11 -7.59
CA GLY A 543 2.13 -11.25 -7.08
C GLY A 543 1.16 -10.90 -5.94
N PRO A 544 0.83 -11.85 -5.05
CA PRO A 544 -0.11 -11.67 -3.95
C PRO A 544 0.16 -10.48 -3.00
N PRO A 545 1.41 -10.11 -2.64
CA PRO A 545 1.68 -8.93 -1.81
C PRO A 545 1.13 -7.63 -2.39
N CYS A 546 1.21 -7.45 -3.71
CA CYS A 546 0.64 -6.28 -4.40
C CYS A 546 -0.88 -6.18 -4.17
N ARG A 547 -1.56 -7.33 -4.08
CA ARG A 547 -3.02 -7.42 -3.89
C ARG A 547 -3.42 -7.09 -2.46
N ASP A 548 -2.59 -7.46 -1.48
CA ASP A 548 -2.78 -7.07 -0.08
C ASP A 548 -2.66 -5.55 0.10
N ILE A 549 -1.71 -4.91 -0.60
CA ILE A 549 -1.59 -3.44 -0.60
C ILE A 549 -2.79 -2.79 -1.30
N ALA A 550 -3.25 -3.34 -2.43
CA ALA A 550 -4.46 -2.85 -3.09
C ALA A 550 -5.70 -2.96 -2.21
N ARG A 551 -5.83 -4.05 -1.43
CA ARG A 551 -6.89 -4.21 -0.43
C ARG A 551 -6.84 -3.11 0.62
N HIS A 552 -5.65 -2.79 1.13
CA HIS A 552 -5.45 -1.68 2.07
C HIS A 552 -5.93 -0.35 1.46
N PHE A 553 -5.57 -0.07 0.21
CA PHE A 553 -6.03 1.12 -0.51
C PHE A 553 -7.56 1.18 -0.62
N VAL A 554 -8.19 0.09 -1.09
CA VAL A 554 -9.66 0.00 -1.24
C VAL A 554 -10.38 0.22 0.10
N GLN A 555 -9.85 -0.35 1.18
CA GLN A 555 -10.39 -0.15 2.53
C GLN A 555 -10.38 1.34 2.90
N ARG A 556 -9.23 2.01 2.76
CA ARG A 556 -9.07 3.42 3.11
C ARG A 556 -9.85 4.36 2.19
N TRP A 557 -9.86 4.10 0.88
CA TRP A 557 -10.65 4.87 -0.09
C TRP A 557 -12.14 4.84 0.27
N ASN A 558 -12.68 3.64 0.47
CA ASN A 558 -14.08 3.48 0.81
C ASN A 558 -14.40 4.08 2.19
N TYR A 559 -13.46 4.04 3.14
CA TYR A 559 -13.62 4.73 4.41
C TYR A 559 -13.66 6.26 4.23
N ALA A 560 -12.70 6.84 3.49
CA ALA A 560 -12.63 8.26 3.23
C ALA A 560 -13.85 8.78 2.45
N LYS A 561 -14.26 8.09 1.38
CA LYS A 561 -15.45 8.43 0.59
C LYS A 561 -16.68 8.58 1.48
N ARG A 562 -16.91 7.63 2.39
CA ARG A 562 -18.11 7.66 3.23
C ARG A 562 -18.13 8.78 4.25
N ASN A 563 -16.97 9.12 4.80
CA ASN A 563 -16.89 10.16 5.84
C ASN A 563 -16.86 11.57 5.25
N LYS A 564 -16.38 11.73 4.00
CA LYS A 564 -16.16 13.04 3.39
C LYS A 564 -17.03 13.34 2.18
N ALA A 565 -17.27 12.35 1.35
CA ALA A 565 -17.90 12.49 0.05
C ALA A 565 -19.07 11.49 -0.14
N PRO A 566 -19.99 11.33 0.84
CA PRO A 566 -21.02 10.29 0.80
C PRO A 566 -22.00 10.44 -0.36
N ASN A 567 -22.22 11.67 -0.81
CA ASN A 567 -23.16 12.00 -1.89
C ASN A 567 -22.46 12.42 -3.20
N GLU A 568 -21.11 12.37 -3.25
CA GLU A 568 -20.34 12.77 -4.43
C GLU A 568 -20.26 11.60 -5.41
N GLN A 569 -21.11 11.63 -6.45
CA GLN A 569 -21.22 10.54 -7.43
C GLN A 569 -19.95 10.36 -8.27
N THR A 570 -19.20 11.43 -8.52
CA THR A 570 -17.94 11.42 -9.29
C THR A 570 -16.82 10.62 -8.61
N ILE A 571 -16.93 10.36 -7.32
CA ILE A 571 -15.99 9.57 -6.54
C ILE A 571 -16.69 8.26 -6.20
N PRO A 572 -16.42 7.11 -6.86
CA PRO A 572 -17.16 5.87 -6.62
C PRO A 572 -16.67 5.13 -5.37
N LEU A 573 -17.44 4.13 -4.92
CA LEU A 573 -16.91 3.12 -4.03
C LEU A 573 -16.13 2.10 -4.86
N LEU A 574 -15.00 1.62 -4.34
CA LEU A 574 -14.16 0.62 -5.00
C LEU A 574 -14.52 -0.78 -4.51
N MET A 575 -14.76 -1.71 -5.44
CA MET A 575 -15.02 -3.11 -5.12
C MET A 575 -13.70 -3.88 -5.01
N PRO A 576 -13.48 -4.68 -3.94
CA PRO A 576 -12.32 -5.56 -3.89
C PRO A 576 -12.41 -6.62 -4.99
N HIS A 577 -11.41 -6.71 -5.85
CA HIS A 577 -11.32 -7.77 -6.85
C HIS A 577 -11.06 -9.12 -6.17
N GLN A 578 -11.44 -10.22 -6.81
CA GLN A 578 -11.37 -11.58 -6.27
C GLN A 578 -9.99 -11.95 -5.72
N HIS A 579 -8.95 -11.51 -6.41
CA HIS A 579 -7.57 -11.76 -6.05
C HIS A 579 -7.10 -10.97 -4.81
N MET A 580 -7.87 -9.99 -4.32
CA MET A 580 -7.67 -9.26 -3.05
C MET A 580 -8.43 -9.88 -1.87
N VAL A 581 -9.28 -10.88 -2.14
CA VAL A 581 -10.22 -11.48 -1.17
C VAL A 581 -10.15 -13.01 -1.13
N ILE A 582 -9.34 -13.64 -1.98
CA ILE A 582 -9.07 -15.08 -1.99
C ILE A 582 -7.56 -15.28 -1.78
N PRO A 583 -7.11 -15.90 -0.66
CA PRO A 583 -5.70 -15.93 -0.28
C PRO A 583 -4.80 -16.63 -1.31
N HIS A 584 -5.30 -17.67 -1.98
CA HIS A 584 -4.60 -18.40 -3.03
C HIS A 584 -5.43 -18.38 -4.32
N TYR A 585 -5.12 -17.46 -5.23
CA TYR A 585 -5.58 -17.57 -6.61
C TYR A 585 -4.37 -17.61 -7.54
N MET A 586 -4.19 -18.83 -8.08
CA MET A 586 -3.24 -19.32 -9.09
C MET A 586 -1.83 -19.71 -8.61
N GLY A 587 -1.68 -20.98 -8.23
CA GLY A 587 -0.61 -21.79 -8.81
C GLY A 587 -1.18 -22.50 -10.04
N ASN A 588 -0.44 -22.57 -11.13
CA ASN A 588 -0.84 -23.29 -12.35
C ASN A 588 -1.19 -24.75 -12.00
N GLY A 589 -2.47 -25.03 -11.84
CA GLY A 589 -2.97 -26.40 -11.97
C GLY A 589 -2.79 -26.79 -13.42
N LYS A 590 -1.64 -27.39 -13.77
CA LYS A 590 -1.63 -28.34 -14.87
C LYS A 590 -2.72 -29.35 -14.53
N GLU A 591 -3.82 -29.34 -15.27
CA GLU A 591 -4.86 -30.35 -15.20
C GLU A 591 -4.19 -31.72 -15.41
N GLN A 592 -3.87 -32.40 -14.31
CA GLN A 592 -3.64 -33.83 -14.36
C GLN A 592 -5.02 -34.47 -14.40
N ASP A 593 -5.39 -34.91 -15.60
CA ASP A 593 -6.45 -35.88 -15.85
C ASP A 593 -6.19 -37.11 -14.96
N GLY A 594 -6.88 -37.16 -13.81
CA GLY A 594 -6.74 -38.19 -12.80
C GLY A 594 -7.98 -39.06 -12.76
N LYS A 595 -7.92 -40.21 -13.44
CA LYS A 595 -8.87 -41.31 -13.31
C LYS A 595 -9.09 -41.65 -11.83
N THR A 596 -10.35 -41.73 -11.45
CA THR A 596 -10.80 -42.14 -10.12
C THR A 596 -10.45 -43.61 -9.88
N GLU A 597 -9.45 -43.90 -9.05
CA GLU A 597 -9.34 -45.20 -8.39
C GLU A 597 -9.85 -45.07 -6.96
N ASN A 598 -10.88 -45.88 -6.66
CA ASN A 598 -11.53 -46.00 -5.37
C ASN A 598 -10.56 -46.59 -4.35
N ILE A 599 -10.40 -45.94 -3.21
CA ILE A 599 -9.84 -46.57 -2.00
C ILE A 599 -10.91 -46.47 -0.91
N ASP A 600 -11.39 -47.64 -0.50
CA ASP A 600 -12.38 -47.87 0.54
C ASP A 600 -11.88 -47.42 1.92
N ILE A 601 -12.75 -46.74 2.68
CA ILE A 601 -12.54 -46.43 4.10
C ILE A 601 -13.46 -47.36 4.94
N PRO A 602 -12.94 -48.14 5.90
CA PRO A 602 -13.78 -48.92 6.80
C PRO A 602 -14.44 -48.07 7.90
N GLU A 603 -15.76 -48.27 8.08
CA GLU A 603 -16.60 -47.73 9.16
C GLU A 603 -16.32 -48.38 10.54
N ALA A 604 -16.13 -47.54 11.57
CA ALA A 604 -16.47 -47.76 13.00
C ALA A 604 -15.98 -46.50 13.78
N MET A 605 -16.65 -45.84 14.73
CA MET A 605 -17.80 -46.09 15.60
C MET A 605 -18.39 -44.74 16.06
N LYS A 606 -19.68 -44.74 16.42
CA LYS A 606 -20.52 -43.61 16.89
C LYS A 606 -20.34 -43.24 18.38
N ARG A 607 -20.58 -41.94 18.68
CA ARG A 607 -20.99 -41.28 19.96
C ARG A 607 -19.87 -41.18 21.02
N GLN A 608 -19.64 -40.05 21.73
CA GLN A 608 -20.58 -39.25 22.54
C GLN A 608 -19.95 -37.88 22.95
N ASP A 609 -20.79 -36.89 23.28
CA ASP A 609 -20.43 -35.53 23.72
C ASP A 609 -19.61 -35.47 25.02
N SER A 610 -18.59 -34.60 25.07
CA SER A 610 -18.24 -33.73 26.22
C SER A 610 -16.99 -32.90 25.93
N LEU A 611 -17.10 -31.57 26.08
CA LEU A 611 -15.95 -30.65 26.19
C LEU A 611 -15.18 -30.91 27.49
N PRO A 612 -13.85 -30.71 27.51
CA PRO A 612 -13.36 -29.52 28.21
C PRO A 612 -12.16 -28.77 27.58
N SER A 613 -12.14 -27.48 27.89
CA SER A 613 -11.07 -26.47 28.01
C SER A 613 -9.57 -26.84 27.94
N PHE A 614 -8.76 -25.83 27.52
CA PHE A 614 -7.29 -25.65 27.56
C PHE A 614 -6.49 -26.26 26.38
N SER A 615 -5.39 -25.71 25.84
CA SER A 615 -4.57 -24.51 26.09
C SER A 615 -3.63 -24.33 24.87
N ALA A 616 -2.96 -23.18 24.80
CA ALA A 616 -1.93 -22.80 23.84
C ALA A 616 -0.90 -23.89 23.49
N PHE A 617 -0.46 -23.91 22.24
CA PHE A 617 0.80 -24.52 21.82
C PHE A 617 1.56 -23.59 20.86
N GLN A 618 2.76 -23.21 21.30
CA GLN A 618 3.85 -22.60 20.54
C GLN A 618 4.81 -23.71 20.04
N ASP A 619 5.30 -23.53 18.81
CA ASP A 619 6.63 -23.81 18.22
C ASP A 619 7.23 -25.25 18.31
N ILE A 620 7.93 -25.84 17.32
CA ILE A 620 9.12 -25.42 16.53
C ILE A 620 9.30 -26.43 15.34
N PRO A 621 10.01 -26.09 14.24
CA PRO A 621 10.90 -27.07 13.61
C PRO A 621 12.34 -26.55 13.47
N LEU A 622 13.29 -27.32 14.02
CA LEU A 622 14.72 -27.21 13.73
C LEU A 622 15.19 -28.54 13.12
N LEU A 623 16.14 -28.41 12.22
CA LEU A 623 16.61 -29.38 11.23
C LEU A 623 18.05 -29.79 11.57
N ILE A 624 18.48 -30.99 11.10
CA ILE A 624 19.85 -31.46 10.76
C ILE A 624 20.61 -32.29 11.84
N PRO A 625 21.49 -33.30 11.54
CA PRO A 625 21.63 -34.27 10.42
C PRO A 625 21.74 -35.77 10.88
N GLN A 626 21.85 -36.72 9.91
CA GLN A 626 22.37 -38.10 10.06
C GLN A 626 23.85 -38.11 10.56
N GLU A 627 24.41 -39.11 11.28
CA GLU A 627 24.59 -40.53 10.90
C GLU A 627 24.80 -41.52 12.09
N SER A 628 24.37 -42.77 11.83
CA SER A 628 24.85 -44.12 12.24
C SER A 628 25.01 -44.60 13.70
N ASP A 629 24.18 -45.60 14.02
CA ASP A 629 24.38 -46.90 14.70
C ASP A 629 25.07 -47.04 16.07
N GLY A 630 24.37 -47.72 17.00
CA GLY A 630 24.98 -48.41 18.15
C GLY A 630 24.08 -48.68 19.35
N GLN A 631 23.25 -49.73 19.25
CA GLN A 631 22.84 -50.69 20.31
C GLN A 631 22.54 -50.29 21.77
N ASP A 632 21.28 -50.61 22.13
CA ASP A 632 20.84 -51.46 23.25
C ASP A 632 20.67 -50.95 24.72
N THR A 633 19.43 -51.15 25.16
CA THR A 633 18.95 -51.59 26.48
C THR A 633 18.68 -50.59 27.63
N SER A 634 17.39 -50.27 27.74
CA SER A 634 16.50 -50.59 28.88
C SER A 634 16.48 -49.73 30.16
N THR A 635 15.27 -49.22 30.39
CA THR A 635 14.48 -49.22 31.64
C THR A 635 14.67 -48.17 32.74
N ARG A 636 13.53 -47.50 32.99
CA ARG A 636 12.92 -47.09 34.28
C ARG A 636 13.40 -45.78 34.94
N HIS A 637 12.62 -44.73 34.67
CA HIS A 637 11.90 -43.87 35.63
C HIS A 637 11.85 -44.32 37.11
N PRO A 638 11.47 -43.43 38.07
CA PRO A 638 11.47 -41.96 38.04
C PRO A 638 11.78 -41.28 39.41
N LYS A 639 11.62 -39.94 39.42
CA LYS A 639 10.90 -39.13 40.42
C LYS A 639 11.69 -38.31 41.46
N HIS A 640 11.25 -37.04 41.48
CA HIS A 640 11.03 -36.12 42.60
C HIS A 640 12.11 -35.08 42.98
N ASN A 641 11.80 -33.85 42.55
CA ASN A 641 11.53 -32.65 43.37
C ASN A 641 12.47 -32.33 44.54
N GLY A 642 13.00 -31.11 44.51
CA GLY A 642 13.27 -30.36 45.74
C GLY A 642 14.31 -29.27 45.56
N PRO A 643 13.95 -27.99 45.69
CA PRO A 643 14.82 -26.87 45.31
C PRO A 643 15.65 -26.35 46.48
N GLY A 644 16.73 -25.63 46.17
CA GLY A 644 17.17 -24.50 46.98
C GLY A 644 18.66 -24.40 47.29
N LYS A 645 19.16 -23.17 47.05
CA LYS A 645 20.22 -22.46 47.79
C LYS A 645 21.69 -22.78 47.45
N VAL A 646 22.26 -21.83 46.69
CA VAL A 646 23.62 -21.26 46.79
C VAL A 646 23.88 -20.87 48.27
N PRO A 647 25.10 -20.92 48.89
CA PRO A 647 26.30 -20.29 48.33
C PRO A 647 27.71 -20.81 48.72
N ASN A 648 28.68 -20.15 48.09
CA ASN A 648 30.04 -19.82 48.56
C ASN A 648 31.18 -20.84 48.44
N ALA A 649 32.08 -20.47 47.51
CA ALA A 649 33.46 -20.07 47.77
C ALA A 649 34.39 -21.06 48.48
N HIS A 650 35.44 -21.50 47.77
CA HIS A 650 36.84 -21.14 48.05
C HIS A 650 37.79 -21.93 47.14
N GLY A 651 38.92 -21.33 46.77
CA GLY A 651 40.14 -22.08 46.52
C GLY A 651 40.77 -21.96 45.13
N GLN A 652 41.51 -20.87 44.92
CA GLN A 652 42.78 -20.82 44.16
C GLN A 652 43.77 -21.94 44.59
N PRO A 653 45.00 -22.10 44.02
CA PRO A 653 45.60 -21.55 42.79
C PRO A 653 46.41 -22.59 41.95
N SER A 654 47.10 -22.08 40.93
CA SER A 654 48.48 -22.43 40.51
C SER A 654 48.72 -23.38 39.32
N ARG A 655 48.97 -22.72 38.16
CA ARG A 655 50.21 -22.71 37.34
C ARG A 655 50.82 -24.03 36.78
N PRO A 656 51.56 -23.91 35.64
CA PRO A 656 51.72 -24.91 34.57
C PRO A 656 53.09 -25.65 34.74
N PRO A 657 53.70 -26.43 33.80
CA PRO A 657 54.04 -26.03 32.41
C PRO A 657 54.23 -27.19 31.38
N ARG A 658 54.73 -26.81 30.19
CA ARG A 658 55.63 -27.55 29.28
C ARG A 658 55.02 -28.48 28.20
N ALA A 659 55.15 -27.97 26.96
CA ALA A 659 55.47 -28.73 25.75
C ALA A 659 56.74 -29.61 25.96
N PRO A 660 57.09 -30.61 25.10
CA PRO A 660 57.59 -30.27 23.76
C PRO A 660 57.55 -31.37 22.65
N PHE A 661 57.95 -30.98 21.41
CA PHE A 661 58.56 -31.77 20.30
C PHE A 661 57.84 -33.03 19.76
N SER A 662 57.92 -33.51 18.51
CA SER A 662 58.27 -33.03 17.16
C SER A 662 58.31 -34.27 16.22
N PHE A 663 58.09 -34.04 14.91
CA PHE A 663 58.49 -34.85 13.73
C PHE A 663 57.88 -36.24 13.45
N LYS A 664 57.28 -36.39 12.25
CA LYS A 664 57.91 -37.13 11.13
C LYS A 664 57.27 -36.87 9.76
N LYS A 665 58.15 -36.97 8.75
CA LYS A 665 58.05 -36.70 7.31
C LYS A 665 57.36 -37.81 6.51
N SER A 666 56.92 -37.49 5.28
CA SER A 666 57.40 -38.16 4.05
C SER A 666 57.21 -37.29 2.79
N LYS A 667 58.26 -37.24 1.95
CA LYS A 667 58.39 -36.60 0.63
C LYS A 667 57.82 -37.50 -0.49
N PHE A 668 57.41 -36.91 -1.62
CA PHE A 668 57.96 -37.18 -2.97
C PHE A 668 57.48 -36.10 -3.98
N GLU A 669 58.35 -35.75 -4.92
CA GLU A 669 58.28 -34.77 -6.04
C GLU A 669 58.86 -35.51 -7.29
N PRO A 670 59.00 -34.93 -8.50
CA PRO A 670 58.20 -33.93 -9.26
C PRO A 670 58.07 -34.30 -10.78
N LEU A 671 57.42 -33.47 -11.60
CA LEU A 671 57.89 -33.18 -12.98
C LEU A 671 57.35 -31.83 -13.54
N VAL A 672 58.23 -31.15 -14.26
CA VAL A 672 58.20 -29.77 -14.80
C VAL A 672 57.91 -29.78 -16.31
N SER A 673 57.35 -28.68 -16.88
CA SER A 673 57.84 -28.06 -18.14
C SER A 673 57.14 -26.72 -18.49
N ASP A 674 57.96 -25.66 -18.42
CA ASP A 674 58.06 -24.37 -19.15
C ASP A 674 57.07 -23.92 -20.28
N MET A 675 56.68 -22.63 -20.15
CA MET A 675 56.67 -21.44 -21.09
C MET A 675 56.86 -21.60 -22.63
N PRO A 676 56.55 -20.61 -23.54
CA PRO A 676 56.49 -19.14 -23.36
C PRO A 676 55.47 -18.29 -24.21
N MET A 677 55.54 -16.97 -23.96
CA MET A 677 54.98 -15.78 -24.65
C MET A 677 55.30 -15.56 -26.15
N ARG A 678 54.42 -14.81 -26.86
CA ARG A 678 54.61 -13.77 -27.92
C ARG A 678 53.21 -13.31 -28.38
N GLY A 679 52.81 -12.05 -28.60
CA GLY A 679 53.48 -10.80 -28.93
C GLY A 679 53.23 -10.46 -30.41
N PHE A 680 52.36 -9.49 -30.73
CA PHE A 680 52.38 -8.71 -31.98
C PHE A 680 51.64 -7.36 -31.82
N VAL A 681 52.29 -6.31 -32.34
CA VAL A 681 51.89 -4.91 -32.47
C VAL A 681 51.91 -4.59 -33.98
N ASP A 682 51.01 -3.71 -34.45
CA ASP A 682 51.18 -2.71 -35.53
C ASP A 682 49.85 -1.93 -35.62
N GLU A 683 49.74 -0.63 -35.33
CA GLU A 683 50.27 0.62 -35.95
C GLU A 683 49.41 1.23 -37.09
N GLN A 684 48.93 2.45 -36.79
CA GLN A 684 48.79 3.68 -37.62
C GLN A 684 47.67 3.88 -38.67
N GLY A 685 47.03 5.07 -38.58
CA GLY A 685 46.40 5.75 -39.73
C GLY A 685 45.37 6.87 -39.48
N GLY A 686 45.82 8.09 -39.16
CA GLY A 686 45.41 9.38 -39.80
C GLY A 686 43.98 9.97 -39.75
N SER A 687 43.91 11.18 -39.17
CA SER A 687 42.91 12.27 -39.17
C SER A 687 41.89 12.47 -40.32
N SER A 688 40.67 12.92 -39.98
CA SER A 688 40.01 14.16 -40.51
C SER A 688 38.60 14.36 -39.92
N VAL A 689 38.30 15.62 -39.58
CA VAL A 689 37.01 16.15 -39.11
C VAL A 689 36.01 16.30 -40.26
N THR A 690 34.76 15.87 -40.06
CA THR A 690 33.57 16.49 -40.67
C THR A 690 32.31 16.19 -39.84
N ASN A 691 31.61 17.25 -39.44
CA ASN A 691 30.25 17.24 -38.92
C ASN A 691 29.30 16.48 -39.83
N LEU A 692 28.53 15.54 -39.28
CA LEU A 692 27.25 15.07 -39.81
C LEU A 692 26.46 14.42 -38.66
N HIS A 693 25.31 15.01 -38.33
CA HIS A 693 24.28 14.38 -37.49
C HIS A 693 23.88 13.00 -38.05
N PRO A 694 23.59 12.01 -37.18
CA PRO A 694 22.66 10.96 -37.53
C PRO A 694 21.45 10.91 -36.57
N PRO A 695 20.35 10.26 -37.01
CA PRO A 695 19.00 10.54 -36.58
C PRO A 695 18.57 9.73 -35.36
N MET A 696 17.56 10.26 -34.67
CA MET A 696 16.68 9.57 -33.73
C MET A 696 16.40 8.14 -34.21
N LYS A 697 16.92 7.15 -33.47
CA LYS A 697 16.51 5.75 -33.59
C LYS A 697 15.66 5.38 -32.38
N SER A 698 14.58 4.67 -32.67
CA SER A 698 13.62 4.08 -31.75
C SER A 698 14.31 3.40 -30.57
N CYS A 699 13.84 3.73 -29.36
CA CYS A 699 14.14 3.00 -28.15
C CYS A 699 13.42 1.64 -28.24
N ASP A 700 14.13 0.63 -28.73
CA ASP A 700 13.65 -0.75 -28.80
C ASP A 700 13.94 -1.49 -27.50
N LYS A 701 12.87 -2.01 -26.88
CA LYS A 701 12.64 -3.32 -26.20
C LYS A 701 13.75 -4.13 -25.48
N GLU A 702 15.03 -3.77 -25.50
CA GLU A 702 16.14 -4.59 -24.96
C GLU A 702 16.31 -4.53 -23.43
N TRP A 703 15.59 -3.66 -22.71
CA TRP A 703 15.77 -3.53 -21.25
C TRP A 703 15.30 -4.78 -20.48
N TRP A 704 14.32 -5.53 -20.99
CA TRP A 704 13.80 -6.73 -20.34
C TRP A 704 14.64 -8.00 -20.58
N GLU A 705 15.48 -8.06 -21.62
CA GLU A 705 16.17 -9.29 -22.05
C GLU A 705 17.61 -9.44 -21.50
N SER A 706 18.10 -8.49 -20.71
CA SER A 706 19.48 -8.54 -20.19
C SER A 706 19.64 -9.22 -18.82
N GLN A 707 18.59 -9.83 -18.23
CA GLN A 707 18.65 -10.38 -16.86
C GLN A 707 19.10 -11.85 -16.74
N GLU A 708 19.36 -12.57 -17.83
CA GLU A 708 20.06 -13.86 -17.79
C GLU A 708 21.54 -13.71 -18.17
N ARG A 709 22.35 -13.14 -17.27
CA ARG A 709 23.82 -13.28 -17.36
C ARG A 709 24.56 -13.03 -16.03
N GLY A 710 24.85 -14.13 -15.34
CA GLY A 710 26.06 -14.33 -14.51
C GLY A 710 26.07 -13.75 -13.09
N ASN A 711 26.16 -14.65 -12.10
CA ASN A 711 26.71 -14.64 -10.70
C ASN A 711 27.24 -13.35 -10.00
N LEU A 712 26.95 -12.14 -10.46
CA LEU A 712 27.31 -10.89 -9.79
C LEU A 712 26.05 -10.30 -9.16
N VAL A 713 26.11 -10.09 -7.84
CA VAL A 713 25.00 -9.73 -6.95
C VAL A 713 24.55 -8.26 -7.12
N VAL A 714 25.22 -7.51 -7.99
CA VAL A 714 24.93 -6.11 -8.33
C VAL A 714 25.06 -5.98 -9.85
N SER A 715 24.10 -5.30 -10.51
CA SER A 715 24.21 -4.99 -11.94
C SER A 715 25.52 -4.23 -12.22
N SER A 716 26.03 -4.32 -13.44
CA SER A 716 27.33 -3.74 -13.82
C SER A 716 27.41 -2.21 -13.78
N ASP A 717 26.36 -1.51 -13.34
CA ASP A 717 26.41 -0.06 -13.13
C ASP A 717 26.96 0.25 -11.74
N GLU A 718 27.93 1.15 -11.73
CA GLU A 718 28.64 1.65 -10.55
C GLU A 718 27.63 1.99 -9.43
N THR A 719 27.80 1.35 -8.26
CA THR A 719 26.98 1.44 -7.02
C THR A 719 25.54 0.89 -7.02
N GLY A 720 24.96 0.55 -8.17
CA GLY A 720 23.69 -0.20 -8.29
C GLY A 720 22.52 0.37 -7.47
N GLU A 721 21.87 1.44 -7.94
CA GLU A 721 20.66 2.02 -7.32
C GLU A 721 19.41 1.11 -7.46
N VAL A 722 19.49 0.05 -8.28
CA VAL A 722 18.40 -0.89 -8.54
C VAL A 722 18.85 -2.29 -8.17
N GLY A 723 18.06 -2.97 -7.33
CA GLY A 723 18.33 -4.32 -6.89
C GLY A 723 17.92 -5.41 -7.88
N PRO A 724 18.34 -6.66 -7.64
CA PRO A 724 17.81 -7.79 -8.37
C PRO A 724 16.32 -7.98 -8.02
N ARG A 725 15.51 -8.30 -9.04
CA ARG A 725 14.15 -8.80 -8.83
C ARG A 725 14.23 -10.28 -8.47
N VAL A 726 13.76 -10.65 -7.29
CA VAL A 726 13.93 -12.00 -6.75
C VAL A 726 12.66 -12.51 -6.09
N ALA A 727 12.51 -13.83 -6.07
CA ALA A 727 11.41 -14.47 -5.35
C ALA A 727 11.63 -14.36 -3.83
N CYS A 728 10.62 -13.85 -3.13
CA CYS A 728 10.72 -13.58 -1.70
C CYS A 728 9.50 -14.07 -0.94
N ARG A 729 9.65 -14.24 0.37
CA ARG A 729 8.51 -14.29 1.30
C ARG A 729 8.20 -12.87 1.73
N CYS A 730 7.00 -12.41 1.41
CA CYS A 730 6.61 -11.02 1.64
C CYS A 730 5.41 -10.99 2.60
N GLN A 731 5.44 -10.14 3.60
CA GLN A 731 4.28 -9.89 4.45
C GLN A 731 4.04 -8.38 4.58
N ILE A 732 2.86 -7.92 4.17
CA ILE A 732 2.46 -6.54 4.36
C ILE A 732 2.17 -6.30 5.84
N VAL A 733 2.66 -5.20 6.38
CA VAL A 733 2.45 -4.76 7.76
C VAL A 733 2.03 -3.29 7.74
N ARG A 734 1.25 -2.86 8.73
CA ARG A 734 0.74 -1.48 8.78
C ARG A 734 0.50 -0.99 10.20
N SER A 735 0.41 0.33 10.30
CA SER A 735 -0.08 1.05 11.47
C SER A 735 -1.41 1.70 11.09
N VAL A 736 -2.52 1.22 11.62
CA VAL A 736 -3.84 1.81 11.35
C VAL A 736 -4.78 1.69 12.54
N SER A 737 -5.78 2.56 12.59
CA SER A 737 -6.83 2.52 13.59
C SER A 737 -8.16 3.00 13.02
N LEU A 738 -9.13 3.20 13.90
CA LEU A 738 -10.47 3.64 13.56
C LEU A 738 -10.50 4.91 12.70
N TRP A 739 -9.67 5.90 13.04
CA TRP A 739 -9.72 7.19 12.37
C TRP A 739 -9.14 7.11 10.95
N SER A 740 -8.17 6.21 10.73
CA SER A 740 -7.38 6.20 9.48
C SER A 740 -7.87 5.20 8.44
N ALA A 741 -8.32 4.02 8.87
CA ALA A 741 -8.80 2.95 7.98
C ALA A 741 -10.20 2.42 8.37
N GLY A 742 -10.79 2.91 9.45
CA GLY A 742 -12.10 2.46 9.92
C GLY A 742 -12.12 1.13 10.66
N THR A 743 -10.96 0.52 10.93
CA THR A 743 -10.83 -0.74 11.68
C THR A 743 -11.22 -0.56 13.16
N SER A 744 -11.79 -1.59 13.78
CA SER A 744 -12.18 -1.60 15.20
C SER A 744 -11.01 -1.93 16.11
N GLN A 745 -10.07 -2.72 15.60
CA GLN A 745 -8.84 -3.04 16.30
C GLN A 745 -7.71 -2.18 15.76
N VAL A 746 -6.93 -1.63 16.68
CA VAL A 746 -5.67 -0.97 16.33
C VAL A 746 -4.74 -2.03 15.79
N GLU A 747 -4.17 -1.76 14.62
CA GLU A 747 -3.11 -2.59 14.07
C GLU A 747 -1.79 -1.85 14.24
N GLU A 748 -0.85 -2.48 14.94
CA GLU A 748 0.52 -2.03 15.16
C GLU A 748 1.53 -3.08 14.66
N SER A 749 1.20 -3.75 13.55
CA SER A 749 1.96 -4.90 13.04
C SER A 749 3.38 -4.53 12.62
N ILE A 750 3.63 -3.27 12.25
CA ILE A 750 4.97 -2.74 12.00
C ILE A 750 5.84 -2.78 13.27
N HIS A 751 5.32 -2.26 14.39
CA HIS A 751 6.03 -2.22 15.67
C HIS A 751 6.38 -3.62 16.16
N ASN A 752 5.41 -4.53 16.12
CA ASN A 752 5.60 -5.93 16.49
C ASN A 752 6.67 -6.62 15.61
N THR A 753 6.71 -6.27 14.32
CA THR A 753 7.72 -6.79 13.39
C THR A 753 9.12 -6.28 13.73
N TYR A 754 9.29 -4.97 13.98
CA TYR A 754 10.56 -4.39 14.42
C TYR A 754 11.11 -5.11 15.66
N CYS A 755 10.31 -5.19 16.73
CA CYS A 755 10.73 -5.80 17.99
C CYS A 755 11.09 -7.29 17.79
N SER A 756 10.23 -8.05 17.11
CA SER A 756 10.45 -9.49 16.94
C SER A 756 11.69 -9.81 16.09
N LEU A 757 11.99 -9.02 15.05
CA LEU A 757 13.17 -9.23 14.22
C LEU A 757 14.46 -8.88 14.98
N ILE A 758 14.46 -7.78 15.75
CA ILE A 758 15.59 -7.39 16.58
C ILE A 758 15.89 -8.45 17.64
N GLU A 759 14.86 -8.96 18.32
CA GLU A 759 15.00 -10.03 19.33
C GLU A 759 15.60 -11.31 18.75
N LYS A 760 15.31 -11.62 17.47
CA LYS A 760 15.77 -12.82 16.77
C LYS A 760 17.10 -12.67 16.02
N ALA A 761 17.60 -11.45 15.85
CA ALA A 761 18.83 -11.17 15.12
C ALA A 761 20.02 -11.91 15.71
N LYS A 762 20.98 -12.37 14.91
CA LYS A 762 22.13 -13.15 15.38
C LYS A 762 23.45 -12.42 15.24
N HIS A 763 23.58 -11.58 14.22
CA HIS A 763 24.85 -10.98 13.81
C HIS A 763 24.74 -9.47 13.58
N LEU A 764 23.72 -9.03 12.83
CA LEU A 764 23.62 -7.64 12.36
C LEU A 764 22.19 -7.13 12.47
N VAL A 765 22.05 -5.91 12.97
CA VAL A 765 20.89 -5.05 12.77
C VAL A 765 21.38 -3.74 12.14
N TYR A 766 21.02 -3.51 10.88
CA TYR A 766 21.30 -2.27 10.17
C TYR A 766 20.00 -1.48 10.00
N ILE A 767 19.97 -0.23 10.46
CA ILE A 767 18.76 0.62 10.41
C ILE A 767 19.13 1.94 9.73
N GLU A 768 18.34 2.34 8.76
CA GLU A 768 18.29 3.72 8.30
C GLU A 768 16.89 4.27 8.58
N ASN A 769 16.81 5.36 9.33
CA ASN A 769 15.53 5.94 9.69
C ASN A 769 15.57 7.46 9.78
N GLN A 770 14.52 8.13 9.34
CA GLN A 770 14.38 9.58 9.51
C GLN A 770 14.34 10.03 10.98
N PHE A 771 13.78 9.20 11.86
CA PHE A 771 13.71 9.49 13.29
C PHE A 771 14.14 8.27 14.10
N PHE A 772 14.79 8.51 15.24
CA PHE A 772 15.13 7.46 16.19
C PHE A 772 14.71 7.87 17.61
N ILE A 773 13.40 7.74 17.87
CA ILE A 773 12.73 8.14 19.11
C ILE A 773 11.99 6.94 19.69
N SER A 774 12.51 6.36 20.76
CA SER A 774 12.01 5.12 21.34
C SER A 774 12.27 5.05 22.85
N GLY A 775 11.60 4.15 23.55
CA GLY A 775 11.65 4.05 25.01
C GLY A 775 12.03 2.65 25.50
N LEU A 776 12.77 2.60 26.60
CA LEU A 776 13.02 1.37 27.36
C LEU A 776 11.78 0.93 28.14
N SER A 777 11.80 -0.30 28.65
CA SER A 777 10.76 -0.80 29.55
C SER A 777 10.60 0.12 30.77
N GLY A 778 9.36 0.52 31.09
CA GLY A 778 9.05 1.49 32.15
C GLY A 778 9.03 2.95 31.71
N ASP A 779 9.36 3.28 30.46
CA ASP A 779 9.14 4.63 29.92
C ASP A 779 7.64 4.85 29.63
N ASP A 780 6.99 5.70 30.43
CA ASP A 780 5.58 6.06 30.28
C ASP A 780 5.34 7.14 29.21
N ILE A 781 6.38 7.87 28.82
CA ILE A 781 6.30 8.98 27.87
C ILE A 781 6.34 8.44 26.44
N ILE A 782 7.39 7.66 26.12
CA ILE A 782 7.57 7.04 24.82
C ILE A 782 7.21 5.57 24.94
N ARG A 783 6.23 5.12 24.15
CA ARG A 783 5.59 3.81 24.34
C ARG A 783 6.12 2.72 23.45
N ASN A 784 6.62 3.04 22.26
CA ASN A 784 7.23 2.05 21.38
C ASN A 784 8.49 1.44 22.02
N ARG A 785 8.77 0.16 21.74
CA ARG A 785 9.76 -0.68 22.42
C ARG A 785 10.88 -1.19 21.51
N VAL A 786 11.14 -0.46 20.43
CA VAL A 786 12.28 -0.73 19.55
C VAL A 786 13.60 -0.60 20.32
N LEU A 787 13.75 0.45 21.14
CA LEU A 787 14.94 0.67 21.98
C LEU A 787 15.14 -0.45 22.99
N GLU A 788 14.07 -0.91 23.63
CA GLU A 788 14.10 -2.03 24.57
C GLU A 788 14.58 -3.30 23.89
N SER A 789 14.05 -3.61 22.71
CA SER A 789 14.44 -4.79 21.94
C SER A 789 15.93 -4.76 21.59
N LEU A 790 16.45 -3.61 21.16
CA LEU A 790 17.87 -3.40 20.88
C LEU A 790 18.72 -3.58 22.15
N TYR A 791 18.32 -2.94 23.25
CA TYR A 791 19.01 -3.05 24.53
C TYR A 791 19.12 -4.50 24.99
N GLN A 792 18.00 -5.23 25.05
CA GLN A 792 17.99 -6.64 25.47
C GLN A 792 18.83 -7.50 24.56
N ARG A 793 18.74 -7.29 23.24
CA ARG A 793 19.49 -8.09 22.28
C ARG A 793 21.00 -7.87 22.39
N ILE A 794 21.45 -6.62 22.56
CA ILE A 794 22.86 -6.29 22.77
C ILE A 794 23.37 -6.90 24.07
N ILE A 795 22.62 -6.79 25.17
CA ILE A 795 23.00 -7.40 26.45
C ILE A 795 23.10 -8.93 26.32
N LEU A 796 22.19 -9.57 25.59
CA LEU A 796 22.28 -11.00 25.30
C LEU A 796 23.56 -11.34 24.52
N ALA A 797 23.86 -10.62 23.44
CA ALA A 797 25.07 -10.84 22.65
C ALA A 797 26.33 -10.68 23.50
N HIS A 798 26.37 -9.66 24.36
CA HIS A 798 27.48 -9.43 25.29
C HIS A 798 27.66 -10.58 26.27
N ASN A 799 26.57 -11.04 26.90
CA ASN A 799 26.61 -12.14 27.86
C ASN A 799 27.06 -13.45 27.21
N GLU A 800 26.71 -13.64 25.93
CA GLU A 800 27.09 -14.82 25.14
C GLU A 800 28.44 -14.68 24.43
N ASN A 801 29.14 -13.54 24.58
CA ASN A 801 30.36 -13.19 23.84
C ASN A 801 30.22 -13.35 22.31
N GLN A 802 29.05 -13.00 21.77
CA GLN A 802 28.77 -13.04 20.34
C GLN A 802 29.26 -11.77 19.64
N CYS A 803 29.79 -11.92 18.43
CA CYS A 803 29.99 -10.80 17.52
C CYS A 803 28.62 -10.35 17.00
N PHE A 804 28.16 -9.19 17.47
CA PHE A 804 26.87 -8.62 17.13
C PHE A 804 27.00 -7.12 16.94
N ARG A 805 26.46 -6.58 15.85
CA ARG A 805 26.53 -5.15 15.51
C ARG A 805 25.14 -4.57 15.27
N VAL A 806 24.94 -3.37 15.79
CA VAL A 806 23.79 -2.50 15.53
C VAL A 806 24.32 -1.20 14.93
N ILE A 807 23.98 -0.94 13.68
CA ILE A 807 24.43 0.23 12.94
C ILE A 807 23.20 1.07 12.59
N ILE A 808 23.19 2.33 13.01
CA ILE A 808 22.04 3.22 12.86
C ILE A 808 22.47 4.46 12.08
N VAL A 809 21.85 4.70 10.92
CA VAL A 809 22.04 5.89 10.08
C VAL A 809 20.79 6.77 10.14
N ILE A 810 20.95 8.02 10.54
CA ILE A 810 19.86 8.98 10.75
C ILE A 810 20.23 10.37 10.23
N PRO A 811 19.27 11.27 9.98
CA PRO A 811 19.59 12.65 9.62
C PRO A 811 20.42 13.34 10.69
N LEU A 812 21.46 14.06 10.28
CA LEU A 812 22.25 14.90 11.20
C LEU A 812 21.36 15.94 11.90
N LEU A 813 20.38 16.50 11.19
CA LEU A 813 19.41 17.45 11.72
C LEU A 813 18.00 17.15 11.17
N PRO A 814 16.94 17.44 11.95
CA PRO A 814 15.57 17.39 11.44
C PRO A 814 15.35 18.37 10.27
N GLY A 815 14.66 17.91 9.21
CA GLY A 815 14.43 18.66 7.98
C GLY A 815 13.28 19.67 8.05
N PHE A 816 13.24 20.52 9.08
CA PHE A 816 12.27 21.61 9.24
C PHE A 816 12.93 22.97 9.06
N GLN A 817 12.14 23.96 8.61
CA GLN A 817 12.63 25.32 8.38
C GLN A 817 13.13 26.00 9.66
N GLY A 818 14.28 26.66 9.56
CA GLY A 818 14.86 27.49 10.60
C GLY A 818 16.08 26.87 11.29
N GLY A 819 16.98 27.76 11.74
CA GLY A 819 18.16 27.41 12.51
C GLY A 819 17.86 27.11 13.96
N ILE A 820 18.68 26.27 14.60
CA ILE A 820 18.43 25.78 15.96
C ILE A 820 18.24 26.91 17.00
N ASP A 821 18.91 28.04 16.81
CA ASP A 821 18.82 29.21 17.70
C ASP A 821 17.67 30.18 17.35
N ASP A 822 17.00 29.99 16.21
CA ASP A 822 15.91 30.86 15.74
C ASP A 822 14.64 30.65 16.58
N GLY A 823 13.84 31.71 16.75
CA GLY A 823 12.54 31.64 17.46
C GLY A 823 11.63 30.55 16.87
N GLY A 824 11.50 30.53 15.54
CA GLY A 824 10.67 29.58 14.80
C GLY A 824 11.14 28.11 14.77
N ALA A 825 12.33 27.78 15.28
CA ALA A 825 12.90 26.43 15.19
C ALA A 825 12.51 25.50 16.36
N ALA A 826 11.38 25.76 17.03
CA ALA A 826 10.90 24.96 18.15
C ALA A 826 10.74 23.46 17.78
N SER A 827 10.26 23.15 16.57
CA SER A 827 10.13 21.77 16.09
C SER A 827 11.46 21.05 15.94
N VAL A 828 12.49 21.73 15.40
CA VAL A 828 13.86 21.19 15.27
C VAL A 828 14.41 20.84 16.65
N ARG A 829 14.32 21.78 17.61
CA ARG A 829 14.79 21.57 18.98
C ARG A 829 14.04 20.45 19.69
N ALA A 830 12.71 20.39 19.55
CA ALA A 830 11.88 19.36 20.17
C ALA A 830 12.24 17.94 19.68
N ILE A 831 12.40 17.77 18.38
CA ILE A 831 12.77 16.46 17.81
C ILE A 831 14.19 16.08 18.24
N MET A 832 15.14 17.01 18.19
CA MET A 832 16.50 16.77 18.68
C MET A 832 16.50 16.35 20.16
N HIS A 833 15.68 16.99 21.01
CA HIS A 833 15.55 16.61 22.42
C HIS A 833 15.20 15.13 22.58
N TRP A 834 14.14 14.67 21.91
CA TRP A 834 13.66 13.29 22.04
C TRP A 834 14.62 12.28 21.40
N GLN A 835 15.25 12.64 20.29
CA GLN A 835 16.28 11.80 19.66
C GLN A 835 17.50 11.64 20.56
N TYR A 836 18.05 12.75 21.10
CA TYR A 836 19.17 12.66 22.02
C TYR A 836 18.80 11.96 23.34
N ARG A 837 17.57 12.12 23.86
CA ARG A 837 17.09 11.38 25.03
C ARG A 837 17.07 9.86 24.78
N THR A 838 16.76 9.45 23.56
CA THR A 838 16.78 8.04 23.14
C THR A 838 18.21 7.52 23.03
N ILE A 839 19.12 8.32 22.46
CA ILE A 839 20.49 7.91 22.12
C ILE A 839 21.45 8.05 23.31
N SER A 840 21.68 9.26 23.81
CA SER A 840 22.82 9.59 24.69
C SER A 840 22.49 10.38 25.97
N ARG A 841 21.28 10.94 26.11
CA ARG A 841 20.97 11.90 27.20
C ARG A 841 20.01 11.34 28.25
N GLY A 842 20.55 11.19 29.45
CA GLY A 842 19.79 10.86 30.65
C GLY A 842 19.56 9.35 30.83
N PRO A 843 18.89 8.98 31.94
CA PRO A 843 18.78 7.60 32.39
C PRO A 843 17.90 6.71 31.51
N ASN A 844 17.17 7.27 30.54
CA ASN A 844 16.36 6.51 29.59
C ASN A 844 17.07 6.26 28.26
N SER A 845 18.30 6.74 28.09
CA SER A 845 19.05 6.62 26.84
C SER A 845 19.75 5.27 26.72
N ILE A 846 19.83 4.73 25.50
CA ILE A 846 20.44 3.42 25.26
C ILE A 846 21.95 3.41 25.57
N LEU A 847 22.69 4.47 25.20
CA LEU A 847 24.12 4.52 25.44
C LEU A 847 24.44 4.59 26.94
N HIS A 848 23.68 5.36 27.72
CA HIS A 848 23.86 5.41 29.18
C HIS A 848 23.61 4.04 29.83
N ASN A 849 22.47 3.40 29.52
CA ASN A 849 22.10 2.11 30.12
C ASN A 849 23.03 0.96 29.72
N LEU A 850 23.53 0.95 28.48
CA LEU A 850 24.52 -0.02 28.05
C LEU A 850 25.88 0.26 28.69
N PHE A 851 26.35 1.51 28.70
CA PHE A 851 27.63 1.87 29.30
C PHE A 851 27.68 1.52 30.79
N ASP A 852 26.61 1.74 31.55
CA ASP A 852 26.52 1.36 32.96
C ASP A 852 26.65 -0.17 33.17
N ARG A 853 26.26 -0.97 32.18
CA ARG A 853 26.26 -2.44 32.26
C ARG A 853 27.53 -3.08 31.72
N ILE A 854 28.05 -2.59 30.59
CA ILE A 854 29.14 -3.22 29.82
C ILE A 854 30.34 -2.29 29.56
N GLY A 855 30.29 -1.05 30.06
CA GLY A 855 31.36 -0.07 29.99
C GLY A 855 31.68 0.38 28.55
N PRO A 856 32.96 0.69 28.23
CA PRO A 856 33.35 1.23 26.93
C PRO A 856 33.14 0.25 25.76
N LYS A 857 32.90 -1.04 26.05
CA LYS A 857 32.55 -2.04 25.04
C LYS A 857 31.23 -1.75 24.33
N VAL A 858 30.40 -0.82 24.83
CA VAL A 858 29.17 -0.39 24.13
C VAL A 858 29.40 -0.03 22.66
N HIS A 859 30.54 0.62 22.36
CA HIS A 859 30.88 1.03 20.99
C HIS A 859 31.26 -0.13 20.06
N ASP A 860 31.53 -1.31 20.61
CA ASP A 860 31.66 -2.54 19.81
C ASP A 860 30.28 -3.04 19.34
N TYR A 861 29.18 -2.73 20.02
CA TYR A 861 27.85 -3.28 19.70
C TYR A 861 26.95 -2.29 18.97
N ILE A 862 26.98 -1.00 19.30
CA ILE A 862 26.05 -0.02 18.74
C ILE A 862 26.74 1.30 18.39
N SER A 863 26.39 1.85 17.23
CA SER A 863 26.93 3.11 16.72
C SER A 863 25.93 3.87 15.85
N PHE A 864 26.10 5.19 15.82
CA PHE A 864 25.18 6.14 15.18
C PHE A 864 25.93 7.00 14.16
N TYR A 865 25.33 7.16 12.99
CA TYR A 865 25.92 7.87 11.85
C TYR A 865 24.89 8.78 11.19
N GLY A 866 25.40 9.71 10.38
CA GLY A 866 24.59 10.45 9.43
C GLY A 866 25.30 10.54 8.09
N LEU A 867 24.68 11.22 7.14
CA LEU A 867 25.22 11.40 5.79
C LEU A 867 25.40 12.89 5.47
N ARG A 868 26.45 13.23 4.72
CA ARG A 868 26.77 14.59 4.30
C ARG A 868 27.45 14.57 2.94
N ALA A 869 27.09 15.55 2.10
CA ALA A 869 27.66 15.75 0.78
C ALA A 869 28.33 17.12 0.67
N TYR A 870 29.15 17.28 -0.37
CA TYR A 870 29.76 18.56 -0.74
C TYR A 870 29.83 18.72 -2.26
N GLY A 871 30.08 19.94 -2.71
CA GLY A 871 30.31 20.25 -4.11
C GLY A 871 30.35 21.75 -4.37
N ARG A 872 30.63 22.12 -5.62
CA ARG A 872 30.43 23.49 -6.09
C ARG A 872 28.95 23.71 -6.40
N ILE A 873 28.40 24.87 -6.01
CA ILE A 873 26.99 25.18 -6.30
C ILE A 873 26.78 25.56 -7.79
N SER A 874 27.82 26.09 -8.43
CA SER A 874 27.94 26.32 -9.87
C SER A 874 29.41 26.13 -10.29
N ASP A 875 29.70 26.03 -11.61
CA ASP A 875 31.05 25.70 -12.12
C ASP A 875 32.18 26.59 -11.54
N ASP A 876 31.94 27.91 -11.46
CA ASP A 876 32.84 28.90 -10.84
C ASP A 876 32.33 29.40 -9.47
N GLY A 877 31.39 28.69 -8.88
CA GLY A 877 30.63 29.08 -7.70
C GLY A 877 31.30 28.78 -6.35
N LEU A 878 30.55 29.05 -5.29
CA LEU A 878 30.95 28.71 -3.93
C LEU A 878 31.06 27.19 -3.75
N VAL A 879 32.01 26.76 -2.94
CA VAL A 879 32.08 25.39 -2.44
C VAL A 879 31.17 25.29 -1.22
N ALA A 880 30.26 24.32 -1.24
CA ALA A 880 29.29 24.13 -0.19
C ALA A 880 29.17 22.68 0.26
N SER A 881 28.68 22.49 1.48
CA SER A 881 28.26 21.22 2.04
C SER A 881 26.83 21.31 2.54
N SER A 882 26.11 20.19 2.43
CA SER A 882 24.75 20.02 2.93
C SER A 882 24.63 18.64 3.54
N PRO A 883 23.92 18.46 4.68
CA PRO A 883 23.54 17.13 5.13
C PRO A 883 22.77 16.40 4.02
N VAL A 884 23.07 15.13 3.81
CA VAL A 884 22.19 14.27 3.02
C VAL A 884 21.07 13.83 3.96
N TYR A 885 19.85 14.16 3.61
CA TYR A 885 18.70 13.91 4.47
C TYR A 885 18.26 12.46 4.34
N VAL A 886 18.59 11.66 5.35
CA VAL A 886 18.20 10.25 5.47
C VAL A 886 16.70 10.17 5.74
N HIS A 887 15.92 9.99 4.69
CA HIS A 887 14.48 9.82 4.76
C HIS A 887 14.05 8.34 4.69
N SER A 888 14.99 7.42 4.46
CA SER A 888 14.78 5.98 4.54
C SER A 888 14.00 5.57 5.80
N LYS A 889 13.22 4.49 5.71
CA LYS A 889 12.66 3.77 6.85
C LYS A 889 12.85 2.27 6.65
N ILE A 890 14.09 1.84 6.80
CA ILE A 890 14.48 0.46 6.56
C ILE A 890 15.17 -0.18 7.76
N MET A 891 15.04 -1.51 7.84
CA MET A 891 15.85 -2.34 8.73
C MET A 891 16.27 -3.61 8.00
N ILE A 892 17.56 -3.93 8.03
CA ILE A 892 18.14 -5.15 7.49
C ILE A 892 18.67 -5.98 8.65
N VAL A 893 18.32 -7.26 8.69
CA VAL A 893 18.73 -8.19 9.74
C VAL A 893 19.47 -9.36 9.12
N ASP A 894 20.68 -9.61 9.62
CA ASP A 894 21.54 -10.76 9.29
C ASP A 894 21.71 -11.04 7.78
N ASP A 895 21.64 -10.00 6.94
CA ASP A 895 21.69 -10.09 5.48
C ASP A 895 20.69 -11.10 4.86
N ASN A 896 19.56 -11.40 5.52
CA ASN A 896 18.55 -12.34 5.03
C ASN A 896 17.09 -11.82 5.12
N THR A 897 16.89 -10.73 5.84
CA THR A 897 15.58 -10.14 6.08
C THR A 897 15.67 -8.63 5.95
N ALA A 898 14.71 -8.02 5.27
CA ALA A 898 14.58 -6.58 5.15
C ALA A 898 13.15 -6.13 5.48
N LEU A 899 13.02 -5.04 6.22
CA LEU A 899 11.77 -4.32 6.43
C LEU A 899 11.88 -2.97 5.70
N VAL A 900 10.96 -2.70 4.78
CA VAL A 900 10.92 -1.45 3.99
C VAL A 900 9.53 -0.84 4.08
N GLY A 901 9.40 0.46 4.31
CA GLY A 901 8.09 1.10 4.39
C GLY A 901 8.13 2.60 4.65
N SER A 902 7.04 3.12 5.22
CA SER A 902 6.88 4.55 5.54
C SER A 902 7.10 4.89 7.02
N ALA A 903 7.12 3.88 7.89
CA ALA A 903 7.08 4.04 9.34
C ALA A 903 8.42 4.44 9.95
N ASN A 904 8.45 5.61 10.58
CA ASN A 904 9.60 6.07 11.34
C ASN A 904 9.71 5.34 12.69
N ILE A 905 10.89 5.34 13.31
CA ILE A 905 11.04 4.87 14.70
C ILE A 905 10.64 6.03 15.62
N ASN A 906 9.32 6.15 15.85
CA ASN A 906 8.67 7.03 16.81
C ASN A 906 7.27 6.50 17.15
N ASP A 907 6.64 7.01 18.22
CA ASP A 907 5.29 6.59 18.58
C ASP A 907 4.25 6.99 17.52
N ARG A 908 4.50 8.08 16.79
CA ARG A 908 3.63 8.58 15.71
C ARG A 908 3.40 7.53 14.64
N SER A 909 4.45 6.84 14.21
CA SER A 909 4.39 5.79 13.19
C SER A 909 4.10 4.40 13.77
N LEU A 910 4.55 4.09 14.99
CA LEU A 910 4.57 2.71 15.49
C LEU A 910 3.36 2.27 16.33
N LEU A 911 2.59 3.20 16.92
CA LEU A 911 1.49 2.82 17.83
C LEU A 911 0.16 2.45 17.15
N GLY A 912 0.03 2.61 15.82
CA GLY A 912 -1.21 2.36 15.07
C GLY A 912 -2.35 3.37 15.28
N LEU A 913 -2.45 3.96 16.48
CA LEU A 913 -3.46 4.95 16.87
C LEU A 913 -3.24 6.35 16.30
N ARG A 914 -2.01 6.63 15.85
CA ARG A 914 -1.57 7.94 15.38
C ARG A 914 -1.53 7.95 13.86
N ASP A 915 -0.38 8.12 13.20
CA ASP A 915 -0.32 8.17 11.74
C ASP A 915 -0.66 6.81 11.13
N SER A 916 -1.25 6.83 9.93
CA SER A 916 -1.29 5.60 9.13
C SER A 916 0.01 5.39 8.39
N GLU A 917 0.54 4.18 8.51
CA GLU A 917 1.79 3.76 7.89
C GLU A 917 1.61 2.38 7.27
N ILE A 918 2.48 2.05 6.32
CA ILE A 918 2.53 0.74 5.69
C ILE A 918 3.98 0.33 5.41
N GLY A 919 4.26 -0.96 5.48
CA GLY A 919 5.55 -1.53 5.14
C GLY A 919 5.41 -2.98 4.65
N VAL A 920 6.54 -3.51 4.19
CA VAL A 920 6.67 -4.89 3.76
C VAL A 920 7.87 -5.52 4.49
N LEU A 921 7.62 -6.65 5.12
CA LEU A 921 8.66 -7.56 5.56
C LEU A 921 9.01 -8.49 4.41
N ILE A 922 10.29 -8.53 4.05
CA ILE A 922 10.86 -9.32 2.97
C ILE A 922 11.85 -10.31 3.60
N GLU A 923 11.55 -11.60 3.51
CA GLU A 923 12.43 -12.69 3.91
C GLU A 923 12.90 -13.42 2.64
N ASP A 924 14.22 -13.51 2.47
CA ASP A 924 14.82 -14.09 1.28
C ASP A 924 14.49 -15.58 1.12
N LYS A 925 14.16 -16.00 -0.11
CA LYS A 925 14.15 -17.41 -0.52
C LYS A 925 15.45 -17.82 -1.19
N GLU A 926 15.95 -16.93 -2.05
CA GLU A 926 17.20 -17.12 -2.77
C GLU A 926 18.38 -16.69 -1.90
N VAL A 927 19.41 -17.52 -1.85
CA VAL A 927 20.61 -17.26 -1.06
C VAL A 927 21.86 -17.19 -1.94
N VAL A 928 22.85 -16.43 -1.49
CA VAL A 928 24.17 -16.26 -2.10
C VAL A 928 25.27 -16.60 -1.08
N GLU A 929 26.43 -17.05 -1.57
CA GLU A 929 27.60 -17.24 -0.71
C GLU A 929 28.11 -15.89 -0.22
N SER A 930 28.29 -15.78 1.09
CA SER A 930 28.86 -14.60 1.74
C SER A 930 29.65 -15.02 2.99
N TYR A 931 30.01 -14.05 3.82
CA TYR A 931 30.71 -14.24 5.08
C TYR A 931 30.01 -13.46 6.21
N MET A 932 30.09 -13.98 7.43
CA MET A 932 29.56 -13.35 8.63
C MET A 932 30.47 -13.66 9.82
N GLY A 933 31.16 -12.65 10.33
CA GLY A 933 32.13 -12.80 11.42
C GLY A 933 33.31 -13.72 11.06
N GLY A 934 33.76 -13.67 9.80
CA GLY A 934 34.86 -14.46 9.25
C GLY A 934 34.47 -15.89 8.83
N ASN A 935 33.21 -16.29 9.03
CA ASN A 935 32.74 -17.65 8.71
C ASN A 935 31.89 -17.63 7.42
N PRO A 936 31.94 -18.69 6.60
CA PRO A 936 31.03 -18.83 5.45
C PRO A 936 29.56 -18.72 5.89
N TYR A 937 28.78 -17.93 5.15
CA TYR A 937 27.40 -17.63 5.48
C TYR A 937 26.53 -17.65 4.21
N LYS A 938 25.29 -18.11 4.33
CA LYS A 938 24.30 -18.04 3.24
C LYS A 938 23.48 -16.78 3.44
N ALA A 939 23.86 -15.72 2.75
CA ALA A 939 23.13 -14.46 2.79
C ALA A 939 21.93 -14.51 1.85
N GLY A 940 20.85 -13.83 2.20
CA GLY A 940 19.70 -13.63 1.32
C GLY A 940 20.05 -12.68 0.17
N LYS A 941 19.63 -13.00 -1.05
CA LYS A 941 19.99 -12.25 -2.25
C LYS A 941 19.43 -10.82 -2.25
N PHE A 942 18.19 -10.61 -1.80
CA PHE A 942 17.56 -9.30 -1.65
C PHE A 942 18.24 -8.49 -0.55
N ALA A 943 18.30 -9.02 0.67
CA ALA A 943 18.77 -8.26 1.83
C ALA A 943 20.26 -7.91 1.73
N SER A 944 21.11 -8.86 1.31
CA SER A 944 22.55 -8.61 1.16
C SER A 944 22.86 -7.64 0.02
N SER A 945 22.18 -7.74 -1.13
CA SER A 945 22.38 -6.81 -2.24
C SER A 945 21.96 -5.39 -1.88
N LEU A 946 20.85 -5.22 -1.15
CA LEU A 946 20.43 -3.91 -0.64
C LEU A 946 21.49 -3.34 0.31
N ARG A 947 21.96 -4.12 1.29
CA ARG A 947 22.97 -3.66 2.24
C ARG A 947 24.30 -3.32 1.57
N LEU A 948 24.72 -4.13 0.58
CA LEU A 948 25.91 -3.88 -0.23
C LEU A 948 25.80 -2.56 -1.00
N SER A 949 24.66 -2.30 -1.66
CA SER A 949 24.41 -1.06 -2.40
C SER A 949 24.48 0.16 -1.49
N LEU A 950 23.71 0.17 -0.39
CA LEU A 950 23.69 1.26 0.58
C LEU A 950 25.08 1.57 1.15
N TRP A 951 25.82 0.54 1.56
CA TRP A 951 27.17 0.76 2.09
C TRP A 951 28.16 1.21 1.03
N SER A 952 27.99 0.77 -0.22
CA SER A 952 28.86 1.20 -1.32
C SER A 952 28.66 2.69 -1.61
N GLU A 953 27.43 3.17 -1.59
CA GLU A 953 27.11 4.60 -1.66
C GLU A 953 27.69 5.36 -0.47
N HIS A 954 27.39 4.93 0.76
CA HIS A 954 27.79 5.64 1.98
C HIS A 954 29.30 5.73 2.16
N LEU A 955 30.05 4.71 1.71
CA LEU A 955 31.50 4.64 1.78
C LEU A 955 32.20 5.10 0.50
N GLY A 956 31.46 5.37 -0.58
CA GLY A 956 32.01 5.76 -1.88
C GLY A 956 32.88 4.68 -2.51
N LEU A 957 32.44 3.42 -2.45
CA LEU A 957 33.17 2.27 -2.98
C LEU A 957 32.86 2.04 -4.45
N HIS A 958 33.92 1.76 -5.22
CA HIS A 958 33.79 1.27 -6.58
C HIS A 958 33.46 -0.22 -6.61
N SER A 959 32.95 -0.73 -7.74
CA SER A 959 32.48 -2.12 -7.90
C SER A 959 33.53 -3.18 -7.55
N ASN A 960 34.82 -2.89 -7.73
CA ASN A 960 35.94 -3.77 -7.36
C ASN A 960 36.25 -3.78 -5.85
N GLU A 961 35.74 -2.83 -5.07
CA GLU A 961 35.95 -2.71 -3.64
C GLU A 961 34.79 -3.27 -2.80
N ILE A 962 33.63 -3.52 -3.41
CA ILE A 962 32.42 -4.02 -2.73
C ILE A 962 32.69 -5.33 -1.97
N ASN A 963 33.57 -6.20 -2.47
CA ASN A 963 33.93 -7.44 -1.78
C ASN A 963 34.61 -7.22 -0.42
N LYS A 964 35.21 -6.04 -0.17
CA LYS A 964 35.82 -5.68 1.12
C LYS A 964 34.78 -5.51 2.24
N ILE A 965 33.53 -5.26 1.86
CA ILE A 965 32.41 -5.07 2.79
C ILE A 965 31.41 -6.23 2.76
N ALA A 966 31.80 -7.39 2.21
CA ALA A 966 30.93 -8.56 2.11
C ALA A 966 30.56 -9.13 3.49
N ASP A 967 31.48 -9.08 4.46
CA ASP A 967 31.23 -9.44 5.86
C ASP A 967 30.94 -8.17 6.67
N PRO A 968 29.69 -7.92 7.09
CA PRO A 968 29.33 -6.65 7.69
C PRO A 968 29.75 -6.50 9.17
N VAL A 969 30.18 -7.58 9.83
CA VAL A 969 30.39 -7.58 11.31
C VAL A 969 31.85 -7.75 11.74
N ILE A 970 32.71 -8.25 10.85
CA ILE A 970 34.14 -8.40 11.11
C ILE A 970 34.81 -7.04 11.34
N ASP A 971 35.79 -7.00 12.25
CA ASP A 971 36.47 -5.76 12.65
C ASP A 971 37.13 -5.04 11.45
N SER A 972 37.67 -5.76 10.47
CA SER A 972 38.28 -5.15 9.27
C SER A 972 37.29 -4.36 8.41
N THR A 973 36.01 -4.71 8.48
CA THR A 973 34.96 -4.02 7.72
C THR A 973 34.30 -2.96 8.61
N TYR A 974 33.94 -3.32 9.84
CA TYR A 974 33.24 -2.41 10.74
C TYR A 974 34.15 -1.31 11.31
N LYS A 975 35.35 -1.64 11.79
CA LYS A 975 36.26 -0.67 12.41
C LYS A 975 37.13 0.03 11.37
N ASP A 976 37.85 -0.75 10.57
CA ASP A 976 38.90 -0.24 9.68
C ASP A 976 38.36 0.38 8.38
N ILE A 977 37.09 0.14 8.03
CA ILE A 977 36.45 0.77 6.86
C ILE A 977 35.32 1.69 7.31
N TRP A 978 34.28 1.14 7.93
CA TRP A 978 33.07 1.89 8.25
C TRP A 978 33.31 3.01 9.27
N MET A 979 33.82 2.68 10.45
CA MET A 979 34.10 3.68 11.50
C MET A 979 35.21 4.66 11.10
N GLU A 980 36.31 4.18 10.51
CA GLU A 980 37.42 5.02 10.09
C GLU A 980 37.00 6.04 9.02
N THR A 981 36.18 5.62 8.03
CA THR A 981 35.62 6.53 7.01
C THR A 981 34.73 7.58 7.66
N ALA A 982 33.81 7.18 8.53
CA ALA A 982 32.91 8.11 9.22
C ALA A 982 33.67 9.15 10.06
N GLN A 983 34.74 8.75 10.75
CA GLN A 983 35.57 9.65 11.55
C GLN A 983 36.38 10.60 10.67
N THR A 984 37.02 10.07 9.63
CA THR A 984 37.85 10.83 8.70
C THR A 984 37.03 11.89 7.97
N ASN A 985 35.86 11.51 7.44
CA ASN A 985 34.94 12.43 6.79
C ASN A 985 34.47 13.53 7.76
N THR A 986 34.06 13.17 9.00
CA THR A 986 33.66 14.15 10.01
C THR A 986 34.76 15.17 10.28
N MET A 987 36.01 14.73 10.42
CA MET A 987 37.15 15.63 10.63
C MET A 987 37.37 16.57 9.44
N ILE A 988 37.31 16.05 8.20
CA ILE A 988 37.47 16.86 6.99
C ILE A 988 36.37 17.92 6.89
N TYR A 989 35.11 17.55 7.11
CA TYR A 989 34.00 18.49 7.09
C TYR A 989 34.13 19.57 8.17
N GLN A 990 34.59 19.19 9.36
CA GLN A 990 34.86 20.12 10.46
C GLN A 990 35.98 21.10 10.09
N ASP A 991 37.07 20.63 9.49
CA ASP A 991 38.21 21.46 9.06
C ASP A 991 37.81 22.50 8.01
N VAL A 992 36.97 22.10 7.05
CA VAL A 992 36.63 22.93 5.88
C VAL A 992 35.47 23.88 6.15
N PHE A 993 34.40 23.38 6.78
CA PHE A 993 33.15 24.12 6.91
C PHE A 993 32.84 24.52 8.35
N SER A 994 33.39 23.81 9.34
CA SER A 994 32.93 23.88 10.74
C SER A 994 31.40 23.69 10.84
N CYS A 995 30.88 22.76 10.04
CA CYS A 995 29.45 22.54 9.86
C CYS A 995 28.74 22.15 11.16
N ILE A 996 27.44 22.46 11.24
CA ILE A 996 26.59 21.96 12.32
C ILE A 996 25.73 20.77 11.85
N PRO A 997 25.44 19.81 12.74
CA PRO A 997 25.86 19.72 14.13
C PRO A 997 27.28 19.13 14.30
N ASN A 998 27.93 19.39 15.44
CA ASN A 998 29.24 18.82 15.80
C ASN A 998 29.47 18.75 17.32
N ASP A 999 30.37 17.90 17.78
CA ASP A 999 30.65 17.69 19.21
C ASP A 999 31.51 18.77 19.87
N LEU A 1000 31.93 19.82 19.13
CA LEU A 1000 32.67 20.95 19.69
C LEU A 1000 31.73 22.04 20.26
N ILE A 1001 30.47 22.06 19.83
CA ILE A 1001 29.49 23.08 20.22
C ILE A 1001 28.56 22.51 21.30
N HIS A 1002 28.82 22.86 22.57
CA HIS A 1002 28.04 22.33 23.70
C HIS A 1002 26.90 23.24 24.18
N SER A 1003 26.92 24.54 23.84
CA SER A 1003 25.95 25.54 24.33
C SER A 1003 25.50 26.53 23.25
N ARG A 1004 24.28 27.09 23.37
CA ARG A 1004 23.74 28.10 22.43
C ARG A 1004 24.66 29.31 22.32
N ALA A 1005 25.35 29.66 23.40
CA ALA A 1005 26.38 30.69 23.39
C ALA A 1005 27.55 30.35 22.46
N SER A 1006 28.08 29.12 22.53
CA SER A 1006 29.14 28.66 21.62
C SER A 1006 28.68 28.59 20.16
N LEU A 1007 27.42 28.20 19.92
CA LEU A 1007 26.82 28.19 18.58
C LEU A 1007 26.76 29.61 17.99
N ARG A 1008 26.20 30.57 18.74
CA ARG A 1008 26.12 31.97 18.31
C ARG A 1008 27.47 32.60 18.04
N GLN A 1009 28.47 32.30 18.88
CA GLN A 1009 29.83 32.78 18.66
C GLN A 1009 30.39 32.25 17.34
N CYS A 1010 30.32 30.94 17.11
CA CYS A 1010 30.78 30.29 15.88
C CYS A 1010 30.09 30.88 14.64
N MET A 1011 28.76 30.99 14.66
CA MET A 1011 27.98 31.56 13.56
C MET A 1011 28.36 33.01 13.26
N SER A 1012 28.56 33.84 14.30
CA SER A 1012 28.96 35.25 14.16
C SER A 1012 30.35 35.38 13.53
N GLU A 1013 31.31 34.60 14.01
CA GLU A 1013 32.69 34.60 13.51
C GLU A 1013 32.74 34.18 12.02
N LEU A 1014 32.04 33.11 11.65
CA LEU A 1014 32.00 32.63 10.26
C LEU A 1014 31.26 33.60 9.33
N LYS A 1015 30.12 34.14 9.77
CA LYS A 1015 29.38 35.15 9.00
C LYS A 1015 30.22 36.42 8.78
N GLY A 1016 31.00 36.84 9.79
CA GLY A 1016 31.93 37.96 9.67
C GLY A 1016 33.06 37.69 8.67
N LYS A 1017 33.59 36.47 8.61
CA LYS A 1017 34.67 36.07 7.68
C LYS A 1017 34.18 35.88 6.24
N LEU A 1018 33.02 35.26 6.05
CA LEU A 1018 32.53 34.84 4.73
C LEU A 1018 31.60 35.88 4.08
N GLY A 1019 30.99 36.78 4.86
CA GLY A 1019 29.92 37.68 4.43
C GLY A 1019 28.57 36.98 4.24
N HIS A 1020 28.57 35.70 3.85
CA HIS A 1020 27.38 34.86 3.70
C HIS A 1020 27.65 33.43 4.18
N THR A 1021 26.66 32.81 4.81
CA THR A 1021 26.63 31.40 5.18
C THR A 1021 25.18 30.89 5.15
N THR A 1022 25.00 29.58 5.02
CA THR A 1022 23.72 28.89 5.27
C THR A 1022 23.44 28.78 6.77
N ILE A 1023 22.21 28.40 7.11
CA ILE A 1023 21.77 28.14 8.49
C ILE A 1023 22.64 27.08 9.16
N ASP A 1024 23.04 26.06 8.39
CA ASP A 1024 23.79 24.90 8.89
C ASP A 1024 25.32 25.00 8.68
N LEU A 1025 25.83 26.21 8.41
CA LEU A 1025 27.27 26.49 8.21
C LEU A 1025 27.89 25.65 7.10
N GLY A 1026 27.26 25.69 5.93
CA GLY A 1026 27.60 24.88 4.77
C GLY A 1026 28.46 25.56 3.72
N ILE A 1027 28.95 26.79 3.93
CA ILE A 1027 29.76 27.50 2.90
C ILE A 1027 31.24 27.49 3.30
N ALA A 1028 32.11 27.05 2.39
CA ALA A 1028 33.56 27.03 2.63
C ALA A 1028 34.18 28.43 2.49
N PRO A 1029 35.25 28.74 3.27
CA PRO A 1029 36.06 29.93 3.03
C PRO A 1029 36.84 29.83 1.72
N LYS A 1030 37.13 30.97 1.08
CA LYS A 1030 37.90 30.99 -0.19
C LYS A 1030 39.32 30.40 -0.06
N LYS A 1031 39.91 30.45 1.14
CA LYS A 1031 41.21 29.87 1.47
C LYS A 1031 41.15 29.30 2.88
N LEU A 1032 41.79 28.15 3.08
CA LEU A 1032 41.93 27.54 4.41
C LEU A 1032 43.15 28.13 5.11
N GLU A 1033 42.98 28.46 6.39
CA GLU A 1033 44.08 28.87 7.27
C GLU A 1033 44.62 27.63 8.00
N SER A 1034 45.88 27.28 7.78
CA SER A 1034 46.55 26.22 8.53
C SER A 1034 47.65 26.80 9.43
N TYR A 1035 47.73 26.33 10.66
CA TYR A 1035 48.72 26.75 11.65
C TYR A 1035 49.78 25.66 11.81
N GLN A 1036 51.01 25.91 11.34
CA GLN A 1036 52.18 25.09 11.64
C GLN A 1036 53.27 25.98 12.27
N ASN A 1037 53.76 25.58 13.45
CA ASN A 1037 54.81 26.30 14.21
C ASN A 1037 54.49 27.78 14.47
N GLY A 1038 53.24 28.12 14.78
CA GLY A 1038 52.83 29.51 15.09
C GLY A 1038 52.78 30.46 13.89
N ASN A 1039 53.08 29.99 12.68
CA ASN A 1039 52.94 30.74 11.44
C ASN A 1039 51.71 30.27 10.65
N ILE A 1040 50.91 31.23 10.16
CA ILE A 1040 49.81 30.97 9.23
C ILE A 1040 50.42 30.58 7.88
N LYS A 1041 50.33 29.30 7.50
CA LYS A 1041 50.50 28.89 6.10
C LYS A 1041 49.11 28.82 5.49
N SER A 1042 48.83 29.71 4.53
CA SER A 1042 47.69 29.51 3.62
C SER A 1042 47.98 28.24 2.80
N THR A 1043 47.10 27.24 2.95
CA THR A 1043 47.07 26.02 2.12
C THR A 1043 45.91 26.12 1.11
N PRO A 1044 45.90 25.30 0.03
CA PRO A 1044 45.16 25.59 -1.20
C PRO A 1044 43.65 25.34 -1.08
N ASP A 1045 42.94 25.62 -2.19
CA ASP A 1045 41.50 25.43 -2.44
C ASP A 1045 40.81 24.43 -1.48
N PRO A 1046 39.73 24.82 -0.77
CA PRO A 1046 38.91 23.92 0.04
C PRO A 1046 38.63 22.56 -0.61
N MET A 1047 38.46 22.53 -1.94
CA MET A 1047 38.25 21.28 -2.68
C MET A 1047 39.40 20.28 -2.51
N ALA A 1048 40.65 20.72 -2.42
CA ALA A 1048 41.78 19.82 -2.24
C ALA A 1048 41.76 19.10 -0.88
N ARG A 1049 41.22 19.74 0.17
CA ARG A 1049 41.00 19.06 1.45
C ARG A 1049 39.82 18.08 1.37
N LEU A 1050 38.80 18.44 0.58
CA LEU A 1050 37.60 17.62 0.38
C LEU A 1050 37.85 16.39 -0.51
N GLU A 1051 38.89 16.37 -1.35
CA GLU A 1051 39.33 15.15 -2.08
C GLU A 1051 39.67 13.97 -1.15
N GLY A 1052 39.91 14.23 0.14
CA GLY A 1052 40.11 13.19 1.15
C GLY A 1052 38.81 12.54 1.66
N VAL A 1053 37.63 13.10 1.35
CA VAL A 1053 36.34 12.53 1.73
C VAL A 1053 36.04 11.31 0.85
N ARG A 1054 35.55 10.23 1.45
CA ARG A 1054 35.05 9.06 0.72
C ARG A 1054 33.59 8.80 1.03
N GLY A 1055 32.76 8.73 0.00
CA GLY A 1055 31.31 8.59 0.16
C GLY A 1055 30.71 9.73 0.96
N HIS A 1056 29.65 9.43 1.71
CA HIS A 1056 28.84 10.42 2.44
C HIS A 1056 28.78 10.18 3.95
N LEU A 1057 29.28 9.04 4.44
CA LEU A 1057 29.15 8.62 5.82
C LEU A 1057 29.93 9.54 6.77
N VAL A 1058 29.27 10.01 7.83
CA VAL A 1058 29.88 10.80 8.92
C VAL A 1058 29.41 10.30 10.29
N SER A 1059 30.21 10.54 11.31
CA SER A 1059 29.86 10.25 12.70
C SER A 1059 28.69 11.13 13.16
N PHE A 1060 27.71 10.56 13.86
CA PHE A 1060 26.62 11.33 14.46
C PHE A 1060 27.09 12.01 15.75
N PRO A 1061 26.92 13.34 15.91
CA PRO A 1061 27.46 14.08 17.05
C PRO A 1061 26.60 13.91 18.31
N SER A 1062 27.04 13.09 19.27
CA SER A 1062 26.27 12.78 20.48
C SER A 1062 26.21 13.91 21.50
N ASP A 1063 27.18 14.83 21.44
CA ASP A 1063 27.46 15.85 22.46
C ASP A 1063 27.08 17.27 22.00
N PHE A 1064 26.62 17.42 20.76
CA PHE A 1064 26.17 18.71 20.23
C PHE A 1064 25.02 19.29 21.06
N MET A 1065 25.19 20.50 21.61
CA MET A 1065 24.20 21.15 22.50
C MET A 1065 23.90 20.36 23.79
N CYS A 1066 24.85 19.57 24.32
CA CYS A 1066 24.63 18.77 25.52
C CYS A 1066 24.40 19.59 26.81
N LYS A 1067 24.79 20.87 26.86
CA LYS A 1067 24.57 21.76 28.02
C LYS A 1067 23.25 22.53 27.96
N GLU A 1068 22.42 22.29 26.94
CA GLU A 1068 21.19 23.02 26.69
C GLU A 1068 19.96 22.13 26.91
N ASP A 1069 18.90 22.71 27.46
CA ASP A 1069 17.58 22.10 27.43
C ASP A 1069 16.90 22.41 26.09
N LEU A 1070 16.85 21.42 25.22
CA LEU A 1070 16.27 21.54 23.88
C LEU A 1070 14.74 21.46 23.87
N ARG A 1071 14.07 21.30 25.03
CA ARG A 1071 12.60 21.34 25.07
C ARG A 1071 12.11 22.75 24.73
N PRO A 1072 11.01 22.89 23.97
CA PRO A 1072 10.37 24.18 23.79
C PRO A 1072 9.99 24.77 25.16
N VAL A 1073 10.45 25.99 25.47
CA VAL A 1073 10.17 26.62 26.77
C VAL A 1073 8.78 27.27 26.70
N PHE A 1074 7.86 26.89 27.59
CA PHE A 1074 6.49 27.47 27.69
C PHE A 1074 6.42 29.00 27.88
N LYS A 1075 7.55 29.68 28.14
CA LYS A 1075 7.64 31.14 28.28
C LYS A 1075 7.84 31.88 26.96
N GLU A 1076 8.26 31.19 25.90
CA GLU A 1076 8.24 31.75 24.54
C GLU A 1076 6.79 31.62 24.05
N SER A 1077 6.17 32.73 23.66
CA SER A 1077 4.75 32.82 23.23
C SER A 1077 4.40 31.98 21.98
N GLU A 1078 5.29 31.07 21.57
CA GLU A 1078 5.36 30.52 20.22
C GLU A 1078 4.93 29.06 20.12
N TYR A 1079 4.69 28.33 21.22
CA TYR A 1079 4.42 26.89 21.12
C TYR A 1079 3.46 26.30 22.16
N TYR A 1080 2.22 25.98 21.73
CA TYR A 1080 1.19 25.27 22.50
C TYR A 1080 0.87 23.88 21.93
N ALA A 1081 1.86 23.19 21.35
CA ALA A 1081 1.67 21.83 20.83
C ALA A 1081 1.87 20.78 21.93
N SER A 1082 1.05 19.73 21.92
CA SER A 1082 1.22 18.57 22.81
C SER A 1082 2.58 17.90 22.56
N PRO A 1083 3.32 17.45 23.59
CA PRO A 1083 4.59 16.72 23.42
C PRO A 1083 4.50 15.51 22.48
N GLN A 1084 3.33 14.86 22.43
CA GLN A 1084 3.05 13.69 21.59
C GLN A 1084 3.15 13.96 20.08
N VAL A 1085 3.26 15.23 19.67
CA VAL A 1085 3.52 15.61 18.27
C VAL A 1085 4.95 15.26 17.86
N PHE A 1086 5.90 15.19 18.80
CA PHE A 1086 7.35 15.11 18.51
C PHE A 1086 8.00 13.79 18.93
N HIS A 1087 7.28 12.88 19.58
CA HIS A 1087 7.83 11.60 20.02
C HIS A 1087 6.93 10.43 19.65
#